data_AF-A0A950LWV5-F1
#
_entry.id   AF-A0A950LWV5-F1
#
_cell.length_a   1.000
_cell.length_b   1.000
_cell.length_c   1.000
_cell.angle_alpha   90.00
_cell.angle_beta   90.00
_cell.angle_gamma   90.00
#
_symmetry.space_group_name_H-M   'P 1'
#
loop_
_entity.id
_entity.type
_entity.pdbx_description
1 polymer ?
#
loop_
_entity_poly.entity_id
_entity_poly.type
_entity_poly.pdbx_seq_one_letter_code
_entity_poly.pdbx_strand_id
1 'polypeptide(L)'
;MQFKLLGPLEVVDDEGRPLTLNGNKQRATLGFLLLHVNSVIATSRILRALWPTDMPATGRKMLQNAVSGLRGVLSVNGGGPDSALLLTHAPGYLLRVEPDRVDLSRFHSLVNSGRADLMAGSWEQAARTLRDALELWRGPVLTDLVESGVTWPELTTVQNAQLAAFEDYVEAELACGRYHEVISALETWVEIEPLRERLCGQLMRALYYCGRQVDALGLYRRTRTRLIEELGLDPSRSLQELERSILNQELVLEPRPVLFHPAPPAGASQPQHVSEIGLRKTAQQPDVSVRQAPVSHRSNGVEGTEVTGDEPAEPPMVRDVVSTRPGATRPTGYSASELKRVTVVLVMTRFDRDIGDVDPEDVDAVLQDIAVTVHEEIEHLGGTVGGTIGSVWLAVFGASQNREDDAGRAVRAAMTVRDRLRSRVLSSRCVAPPAVMVAVATGDALVRRPVDDRGGTLAVTGEVLDRCVGLLAHVSADEVLVCEATRRASDLSITYDVTHTPVERSRALTFHPEIQELELTVPFVNRDRELKMLLGLFDQVCRQSRTHLVTVLGEPGIGKSRLVVEFDRVITGASGKSRCLICRTPHFGRDSALTPLSESVKSYARITSTDPVEVAGKKLADAVRSLAGAGAESSWALSRLRALVSLDNGEEGQQTQRESSTAWRQFLEMAGSGGPLVVVIEDLHRADDVLLDFVDHLTRHAGSLPLLVIVTTRPDLLDRRPAWGGGKVRATTTTLEPLSDDDATRLLASLWCARSGTSGRHHGASGIDATDVLRAVTSCAGGNPLFIIEYARMLREDGPAGFRGPYEADELLDTGRVDLPLHIPQLVHRVLASRLDSLPAEVKAVLLDAAVLGDFVCEAGLAAVGGRAAGEVSPCLEYLERWEFLMQTSREPDATAAGYVFRNALVRDVAYRMIPRTTRADKHERATAWLEGLPGQNEKLLAYHQHQATVSSVPGEGDTASVRRRVCGVFSAAGLPGAVAVHQQRSRSGHP
;
A
#
# COMPACT_ATOMS: atom_id res chain seq x y z
N MET A 1 42.30 19.35 29.48
CA MET A 1 41.48 20.28 28.69
C MET A 1 40.17 19.61 28.32
N GLN A 2 39.04 20.31 28.36
CA GLN A 2 37.70 19.83 28.00
C GLN A 2 37.06 20.72 26.93
N PHE A 3 36.34 20.10 26.00
CA PHE A 3 35.62 20.77 24.92
C PHE A 3 34.13 20.60 25.10
N LYS A 4 33.42 21.72 25.00
CA LYS A 4 32.04 21.86 25.40
C LYS A 4 31.23 22.42 24.23
N LEU A 5 30.54 21.56 23.48
CA LEU A 5 29.77 21.88 22.27
C LEU A 5 28.25 21.90 22.50
N LEU A 6 27.75 21.21 23.53
CA LEU A 6 26.31 21.09 23.82
C LEU A 6 25.79 22.36 24.51
N GLY A 7 25.80 23.48 23.78
CA GLY A 7 25.63 24.84 24.27
C GLY A 7 26.57 25.78 23.49
N PRO A 8 26.89 26.99 24.01
CA PRO A 8 27.93 27.82 23.41
C PRO A 8 29.29 27.09 23.44
N LEU A 9 30.11 27.28 22.40
CA LEU A 9 31.42 26.67 22.29
C LEU A 9 32.33 27.12 23.44
N GLU A 10 32.61 26.22 24.35
CA GLU A 10 33.50 26.46 25.48
C GLU A 10 34.69 25.52 25.41
N VAL A 11 35.85 26.05 25.76
CA VAL A 11 37.08 25.28 25.89
C VAL A 11 37.63 25.58 27.26
N VAL A 12 37.84 24.55 28.05
CA VAL A 12 38.19 24.67 29.46
C VAL A 12 39.50 23.94 29.71
N ASP A 13 40.39 24.53 30.51
CA ASP A 13 41.62 23.83 30.95
C ASP A 13 41.30 22.71 31.96
N ASP A 14 42.32 21.97 32.39
CA ASP A 14 42.15 20.90 33.40
C ASP A 14 41.75 21.42 34.80
N GLU A 15 41.91 22.73 35.04
CA GLU A 15 41.54 23.41 36.28
C GLU A 15 40.14 24.03 36.22
N GLY A 16 39.41 23.84 35.11
CA GLY A 16 38.04 24.35 34.96
C GLY A 16 37.94 25.81 34.48
N ARG A 17 39.05 26.44 34.06
CA ARG A 17 39.07 27.84 33.59
C ARG A 17 38.81 27.95 32.08
N PRO A 18 37.97 28.90 31.62
CA PRO A 18 37.67 29.09 30.21
C PRO A 18 38.86 29.67 29.44
N LEU A 19 39.18 29.08 28.29
CA LEU A 19 40.23 29.53 27.37
C LEU A 19 39.62 30.41 26.27
N THR A 20 40.19 31.60 26.09
CA THR A 20 39.70 32.57 25.09
C THR A 20 40.14 32.18 23.66
N LEU A 21 39.17 31.99 22.78
CA LEU A 21 39.38 31.78 21.34
C LEU A 21 39.22 33.11 20.59
N ASN A 22 40.21 33.49 19.79
CA ASN A 22 40.26 34.79 19.12
C ASN A 22 39.49 34.77 17.79
N GLY A 23 38.32 35.42 17.78
CA GLY A 23 37.55 35.70 16.57
C GLY A 23 36.65 34.55 16.10
N ASN A 24 35.55 34.93 15.46
CA ASN A 24 34.48 34.00 15.10
C ASN A 24 34.94 32.86 14.16
N LYS A 25 35.83 33.15 13.20
CA LYS A 25 36.34 32.12 12.28
C LYS A 25 37.23 31.08 12.96
N GLN A 26 37.96 31.45 14.02
CA GLN A 26 38.74 30.49 14.80
C GLN A 26 37.83 29.55 15.59
N ARG A 27 36.79 30.11 16.23
CA ARG A 27 35.74 29.34 16.94
C ARG A 27 35.00 28.41 15.98
N ALA A 28 34.57 28.91 14.83
CA ALA A 28 33.90 28.12 13.81
C ALA A 28 34.80 26.99 13.26
N THR A 29 36.10 27.24 13.06
CA THR A 29 37.04 26.19 12.62
C THR A 29 37.14 25.08 13.67
N LEU A 30 37.26 25.45 14.95
CA LEU A 30 37.33 24.49 16.04
C LEU A 30 36.02 23.73 16.24
N GLY A 31 34.88 24.43 16.25
CA GLY A 31 33.55 23.83 16.36
C GLY A 31 33.31 22.80 15.25
N PHE A 32 33.64 23.13 14.00
CA PHE A 32 33.50 22.20 12.88
C PHE A 32 34.44 20.99 12.99
N LEU A 33 35.69 21.18 13.45
CA LEU A 33 36.62 20.08 13.69
C LEU A 33 36.19 19.17 14.85
N LEU A 34 35.56 19.73 15.89
CA LEU A 34 35.07 18.98 17.04
C LEU A 34 33.77 18.20 16.74
N LEU A 35 32.91 18.69 15.85
CA LEU A 35 31.78 17.91 15.32
C LEU A 35 32.23 16.67 14.54
N HIS A 36 33.43 16.72 13.99
CA HIS A 36 34.09 15.65 13.23
C HIS A 36 35.36 15.16 13.94
N VAL A 37 35.34 15.14 15.27
CA VAL A 37 36.50 14.81 16.10
C VAL A 37 37.08 13.44 15.71
N ASN A 38 38.41 13.33 15.78
CA ASN A 38 39.15 12.11 15.42
C ASN A 38 38.99 11.65 13.95
N SER A 39 38.45 12.49 13.06
CA SER A 39 38.37 12.24 11.61
C SER A 39 39.16 13.27 10.80
N VAL A 40 39.69 12.87 9.63
CA VAL A 40 40.41 13.78 8.72
C VAL A 40 39.39 14.54 7.88
N ILE A 41 39.38 15.87 8.00
CA ILE A 41 38.51 16.74 7.21
C ILE A 41 39.31 17.43 6.12
N ALA A 42 38.88 17.26 4.87
CA ALA A 42 39.49 17.94 3.73
C ALA A 42 39.42 19.47 3.87
N THR A 43 40.50 20.15 3.48
CA THR A 43 40.58 21.62 3.55
C THR A 43 39.41 22.30 2.82
N SER A 44 39.01 21.78 1.67
CA SER A 44 37.87 22.28 0.88
C SER A 44 36.54 22.22 1.64
N ARG A 45 36.32 21.19 2.48
CA ARG A 45 35.10 21.03 3.27
C ARG A 45 35.02 22.04 4.41
N ILE A 46 36.13 22.25 5.13
CA ILE A 46 36.22 23.27 6.18
C ILE A 46 35.98 24.66 5.58
N LEU A 47 36.57 24.93 4.42
CA LEU A 47 36.41 26.21 3.73
C LEU A 47 34.96 26.48 3.32
N ARG A 48 34.24 25.49 2.77
CA ARG A 48 32.80 25.63 2.46
C ARG A 48 31.96 25.83 3.73
N ALA A 49 32.30 25.13 4.82
CA ALA A 49 31.60 25.27 6.10
C ALA A 49 31.78 26.67 6.71
N LEU A 50 32.95 27.28 6.54
CA LEU A 50 33.24 28.62 7.05
C LEU A 50 32.70 29.75 6.15
N TRP A 51 32.55 29.51 4.85
CA TRP A 51 32.07 30.48 3.85
C TRP A 51 31.11 29.80 2.86
N PRO A 52 29.82 29.70 3.18
CA PRO A 52 28.84 28.97 2.35
C PRO A 52 28.44 29.69 1.05
N THR A 53 28.43 31.03 1.05
CA THR A 53 27.97 31.84 -0.11
C THR A 53 29.09 32.64 -0.77
N ASP A 54 29.87 33.42 -0.01
CA ASP A 54 30.95 34.26 -0.56
C ASP A 54 32.29 34.00 0.13
N MET A 55 33.13 33.19 -0.52
CA MET A 55 34.50 32.94 -0.07
C MET A 55 35.44 34.05 -0.56
N PRO A 56 36.18 34.74 0.33
CA PRO A 56 37.20 35.70 -0.09
C PRO A 56 38.40 34.99 -0.74
N ALA A 57 39.07 35.65 -1.68
CA ALA A 57 40.29 35.12 -2.32
C ALA A 57 41.40 34.74 -1.30
N THR A 58 41.39 35.35 -0.11
CA THR A 58 42.30 35.06 1.01
C THR A 58 41.81 33.96 1.96
N GLY A 59 40.67 33.31 1.70
CA GLY A 59 40.02 32.36 2.62
C GLY A 59 40.90 31.17 3.04
N ARG A 60 41.72 30.63 2.12
CA ARG A 60 42.71 29.60 2.48
C ARG A 60 43.73 30.09 3.51
N LYS A 61 44.24 31.31 3.34
CA LYS A 61 45.20 31.94 4.27
C LYS A 61 44.54 32.25 5.62
N MET A 62 43.27 32.66 5.61
CA MET A 62 42.49 32.87 6.84
C MET A 62 42.28 31.57 7.63
N LEU A 63 41.99 30.45 6.95
CA LEU A 63 41.89 29.14 7.61
C LEU A 63 43.25 28.70 8.20
N GLN A 64 44.35 28.88 7.46
CA GLN A 64 45.69 28.58 7.98
C GLN A 64 46.02 29.40 9.23
N ASN A 65 45.65 30.69 9.25
CA ASN A 65 45.81 31.54 10.43
C ASN A 65 44.96 31.07 11.60
N ALA A 66 43.70 30.67 11.37
CA ALA A 66 42.83 30.10 12.39
C ALA A 66 43.41 28.81 12.99
N VAL A 67 43.90 27.89 12.14
CA VAL A 67 44.55 26.65 12.56
C VAL A 67 45.83 26.92 13.35
N SER A 68 46.65 27.89 12.92
CA SER A 68 47.86 28.31 13.65
C SER A 68 47.52 28.86 15.04
N GLY A 69 46.50 29.72 15.13
CA GLY A 69 46.00 30.24 16.40
C GLY A 69 45.46 29.13 17.32
N LEU A 70 44.73 28.15 16.76
CA LEU A 70 44.24 27.00 17.52
C LEU A 70 45.36 26.14 18.06
N ARG A 71 46.41 25.89 17.25
CA ARG A 71 47.61 25.19 17.72
C ARG A 71 48.24 25.92 18.91
N GLY A 72 48.37 27.24 18.85
CA GLY A 72 48.88 28.02 19.99
C GLY A 72 48.10 27.79 21.28
N VAL A 73 46.76 27.80 21.22
CA VAL A 73 45.90 27.57 22.40
C VAL A 73 45.98 26.12 22.91
N LEU A 74 46.04 25.15 22.00
CA LEU A 74 46.09 23.72 22.31
C LEU A 74 47.47 23.28 22.86
N SER A 75 48.56 23.86 22.35
CA SER A 75 49.94 23.51 22.75
C SER A 75 50.37 24.12 24.09
N VAL A 76 49.86 25.29 24.46
CA VAL A 76 50.21 25.97 25.74
C VAL A 76 49.58 25.27 26.94
N ASN A 77 48.45 24.60 26.76
CA ASN A 77 47.66 23.97 27.83
C ASN A 77 47.61 22.43 27.73
N GLY A 78 48.42 21.83 26.86
CA GLY A 78 48.43 20.40 26.54
C GLY A 78 49.83 19.80 26.62
N GLY A 79 50.27 19.42 27.83
CA GLY A 79 51.58 18.81 28.08
C GLY A 79 51.58 17.29 28.35
N GLY A 80 50.41 16.65 28.34
CA GLY A 80 50.25 15.21 28.60
C GLY A 80 50.06 14.35 27.33
N PRO A 81 50.25 13.02 27.41
CA PRO A 81 50.00 12.09 26.30
C PRO A 81 48.55 12.10 25.80
N ASP A 82 47.59 12.55 26.62
CA ASP A 82 46.15 12.66 26.30
C ASP A 82 45.73 14.09 25.88
N SER A 83 46.68 14.93 25.46
CA SER A 83 46.41 16.29 25.02
C SER A 83 45.77 16.36 23.63
N ALA A 84 44.93 17.37 23.42
CA ALA A 84 44.28 17.60 22.13
C ALA A 84 45.29 18.07 21.07
N LEU A 85 45.42 17.32 19.97
CA LEU A 85 46.40 17.57 18.92
C LEU A 85 45.74 17.89 17.57
N LEU A 86 46.03 19.08 17.02
CA LEU A 86 45.57 19.49 15.70
C LEU A 86 46.64 19.22 14.62
N LEU A 87 46.51 18.07 13.96
CA LEU A 87 47.43 17.55 12.96
C LEU A 87 47.04 18.01 11.55
N THR A 88 48.05 18.35 10.73
CA THR A 88 47.85 18.47 9.28
C THR A 88 48.01 17.08 8.67
N HIS A 89 46.96 16.55 8.04
CA HIS A 89 46.98 15.24 7.40
C HIS A 89 46.28 15.36 6.06
N ALA A 90 46.98 15.10 4.95
CA ALA A 90 46.40 15.23 3.61
C ALA A 90 45.10 14.38 3.50
N PRO A 91 44.01 14.91 2.90
CA PRO A 91 43.86 16.20 2.21
C PRO A 91 43.43 17.42 3.08
N GLY A 92 43.59 17.38 4.40
CA GLY A 92 43.30 18.53 5.27
C GLY A 92 43.79 18.43 6.72
N TYR A 93 42.87 18.47 7.69
CA TYR A 93 43.19 18.58 9.12
C TYR A 93 42.46 17.52 9.95
N LEU A 94 43.12 17.06 11.02
CA LEU A 94 42.61 16.11 12.00
C LEU A 94 42.78 16.71 13.40
N LEU A 95 41.67 16.85 14.13
CA LEU A 95 41.71 17.17 15.56
C LEU A 95 41.59 15.87 16.37
N ARG A 96 42.69 15.45 16.98
CA ARG A 96 42.75 14.26 17.83
C ARG A 96 42.48 14.67 19.28
N VAL A 97 41.44 14.11 19.88
CA VAL A 97 41.05 14.35 21.28
C VAL A 97 40.54 13.05 21.87
N GLU A 98 40.87 12.79 23.13
CA GLU A 98 40.26 11.71 23.90
C GLU A 98 38.73 11.91 23.96
N PRO A 99 37.91 10.89 23.61
CA PRO A 99 36.46 11.05 23.51
C PRO A 99 35.79 11.63 24.77
N ASP A 100 36.23 11.22 25.97
CA ASP A 100 35.63 11.67 27.24
C ASP A 100 35.89 13.16 27.57
N ARG A 101 36.81 13.79 26.85
CA ARG A 101 37.11 15.22 26.96
C ARG A 101 36.15 16.08 26.12
N VAL A 102 35.32 15.49 25.27
CA VAL A 102 34.35 16.19 24.42
C VAL A 102 32.94 15.82 24.90
N ASP A 103 32.17 16.82 25.36
CA ASP A 103 30.82 16.61 25.90
C ASP A 103 29.88 15.90 24.90
N LEU A 104 29.98 16.21 23.60
CA LEU A 104 29.23 15.54 22.54
C LEU A 104 29.56 14.04 22.41
N SER A 105 30.84 13.67 22.47
CA SER A 105 31.27 12.27 22.42
C SER A 105 30.82 11.51 23.67
N ARG A 106 30.91 12.15 24.85
CA ARG A 106 30.42 11.59 26.11
C ARG A 106 28.90 11.41 26.09
N PHE A 107 28.16 12.36 25.54
CA PHE A 107 26.71 12.26 25.31
C PHE A 107 26.38 11.03 24.46
N HIS A 108 27.03 10.85 23.31
CA HIS A 108 26.80 9.68 22.46
C HIS A 108 27.11 8.35 23.16
N SER A 109 28.20 8.30 23.95
CA SER A 109 28.57 7.11 24.73
C SER A 109 27.49 6.76 25.78
N LEU A 110 27.03 7.75 26.56
CA LEU A 110 25.99 7.55 27.56
C LEU A 110 24.64 7.16 26.93
N VAL A 111 24.25 7.77 25.80
CA VAL A 111 23.03 7.39 25.08
C VAL A 111 23.09 5.96 24.59
N ASN A 112 24.22 5.52 24.03
CA ASN A 112 24.40 4.14 23.59
C ASN A 112 24.32 3.15 24.76
N SER A 113 24.93 3.48 25.91
CA SER A 113 24.83 2.67 27.12
C SER A 113 23.39 2.60 27.65
N GLY A 114 22.69 3.74 27.72
CA GLY A 114 21.30 3.79 28.16
C GLY A 114 20.34 3.03 27.24
N ARG A 115 20.59 3.03 25.93
CA ARG A 115 19.84 2.19 24.98
C ARG A 115 20.10 0.70 25.16
N ALA A 116 21.34 0.31 25.47
CA ALA A 116 21.65 -1.08 25.80
C ALA A 116 20.91 -1.51 27.08
N ASP A 117 20.85 -0.63 28.10
CA ASP A 117 20.10 -0.87 29.33
C ASP A 117 18.57 -0.99 29.07
N LEU A 118 18.00 -0.18 28.16
CA LEU A 118 16.61 -0.29 27.72
C LEU A 118 16.33 -1.65 27.06
N MET A 119 17.20 -2.09 26.15
CA MET A 119 17.04 -3.39 25.47
C MET A 119 17.17 -4.56 26.44
N ALA A 120 17.96 -4.42 27.50
CA ALA A 120 18.11 -5.40 28.57
C ALA A 120 16.96 -5.39 29.59
N GLY A 121 16.02 -4.44 29.50
CA GLY A 121 14.92 -4.27 30.45
C GLY A 121 15.33 -3.66 31.79
N SER A 122 16.53 -3.08 31.88
CA SER A 122 17.07 -2.43 33.08
C SER A 122 16.61 -0.98 33.18
N TRP A 123 15.30 -0.76 33.26
CA TRP A 123 14.65 0.56 33.10
C TRP A 123 15.18 1.65 34.04
N GLU A 124 15.44 1.32 35.32
CA GLU A 124 15.98 2.30 36.28
C GLU A 124 17.41 2.75 35.94
N GLN A 125 18.24 1.83 35.47
CA GLN A 125 19.62 2.14 35.08
C GLN A 125 19.61 2.94 33.78
N ALA A 126 18.77 2.55 32.80
CA ALA A 126 18.57 3.29 31.57
C ALA A 126 18.14 4.74 31.83
N ALA A 127 17.16 4.95 32.72
CA ALA A 127 16.69 6.28 33.09
C ALA A 127 17.80 7.16 33.69
N ARG A 128 18.64 6.60 34.58
CA ARG A 128 19.78 7.31 35.17
C ARG A 128 20.82 7.67 34.10
N THR A 129 21.27 6.70 33.32
CA THR A 129 22.31 6.90 32.30
C THR A 129 21.86 7.92 31.23
N LEU A 130 20.59 7.87 30.80
CA LEU A 130 20.05 8.81 29.82
C LEU A 130 19.83 10.21 30.42
N ARG A 131 19.49 10.32 31.71
CA ARG A 131 19.44 11.60 32.42
C ARG A 131 20.82 12.25 32.48
N ASP A 132 21.85 11.49 32.87
CA ASP A 132 23.23 11.97 32.91
C ASP A 132 23.70 12.46 31.54
N ALA A 133 23.24 11.83 30.45
CA ALA A 133 23.53 12.28 29.09
C ALA A 133 22.85 13.63 28.78
N LEU A 134 21.57 13.78 29.13
CA LEU A 134 20.79 14.99 28.89
C LEU A 134 21.29 16.18 29.73
N GLU A 135 21.79 15.95 30.94
CA GLU A 135 22.39 16.99 31.81
C GLU A 135 23.67 17.61 31.23
N LEU A 136 24.31 16.98 30.24
CA LEU A 136 25.45 17.58 29.53
C LEU A 136 25.04 18.79 28.66
N TRP A 137 23.76 18.92 28.32
CA TRP A 137 23.24 20.00 27.49
C TRP A 137 23.03 21.28 28.30
N ARG A 138 23.69 22.35 27.86
CA ARG A 138 23.62 23.70 28.46
C ARG A 138 22.77 24.67 27.62
N GLY A 139 22.30 24.22 26.46
CA GLY A 139 21.54 25.00 25.49
C GLY A 139 21.68 24.41 24.08
N PRO A 140 21.19 25.12 23.03
CA PRO A 140 21.35 24.66 21.65
C PRO A 140 22.82 24.47 21.28
N VAL A 141 23.10 23.41 20.50
CA VAL A 141 24.45 23.06 20.06
C VAL A 141 25.12 24.23 19.34
N LEU A 142 26.30 24.63 19.81
CA LEU A 142 27.10 25.73 19.26
C LEU A 142 26.31 27.02 19.04
N THR A 143 25.46 27.39 20.00
CA THR A 143 24.55 28.56 19.90
C THR A 143 25.27 29.84 19.46
N ASP A 144 26.46 30.11 20.01
CA ASP A 144 27.25 31.31 19.69
C ASP A 144 27.68 31.35 18.21
N LEU A 145 27.89 30.19 17.59
CA LEU A 145 28.22 30.08 16.18
C LEU A 145 26.96 30.19 15.31
N VAL A 146 25.85 29.58 15.73
CA VAL A 146 24.55 29.68 15.04
C VAL A 146 24.09 31.13 14.96
N GLU A 147 24.12 31.87 16.08
CA GLU A 147 23.79 33.30 16.13
C GLU A 147 24.70 34.15 15.23
N SER A 148 25.92 33.69 14.97
CA SER A 148 26.87 34.35 14.07
C SER A 148 26.67 34.02 12.58
N GLY A 149 25.62 33.25 12.24
CA GLY A 149 25.24 32.89 10.87
C GLY A 149 25.74 31.53 10.39
N VAL A 150 26.17 30.64 11.28
CA VAL A 150 26.60 29.28 10.93
C VAL A 150 25.39 28.36 10.75
N THR A 151 25.31 27.68 9.61
CA THR A 151 24.21 26.77 9.24
C THR A 151 24.74 25.41 8.77
N TRP A 152 25.42 24.67 9.66
CA TRP A 152 25.94 23.35 9.33
C TRP A 152 24.88 22.25 9.50
N PRO A 153 24.70 21.33 8.54
CA PRO A 153 23.77 20.20 8.67
C PRO A 153 24.01 19.34 9.91
N GLU A 154 25.27 19.21 10.33
CA GLU A 154 25.65 18.46 11.52
C GLU A 154 24.99 18.97 12.81
N LEU A 155 24.64 20.26 12.89
CA LEU A 155 23.96 20.83 14.06
C LEU A 155 22.54 20.26 14.21
N THR A 156 21.80 20.14 13.12
CA THR A 156 20.46 19.52 13.11
C THR A 156 20.53 18.05 13.48
N THR A 157 21.57 17.32 13.03
CA THR A 157 21.78 15.94 13.43
C THR A 157 21.99 15.80 14.94
N VAL A 158 22.79 16.69 15.54
CA VAL A 158 23.05 16.68 16.99
C VAL A 158 21.79 17.06 17.79
N GLN A 159 21.01 18.03 17.32
CA GLN A 159 19.70 18.38 17.92
C GLN A 159 18.70 17.21 17.85
N ASN A 160 18.61 16.54 16.70
CA ASN A 160 17.77 15.35 16.54
C ASN A 160 18.19 14.20 17.47
N ALA A 161 19.50 14.06 17.73
CA ALA A 161 20.04 13.09 18.67
C ALA A 161 19.67 13.42 20.13
N GLN A 162 19.64 14.70 20.52
CA GLN A 162 19.12 15.14 21.83
C GLN A 162 17.68 14.67 22.02
N LEU A 163 16.86 14.92 21.01
CA LEU A 163 15.43 14.65 21.08
C LEU A 163 15.13 13.15 21.10
N ALA A 164 15.88 12.37 20.31
CA ALA A 164 15.80 10.90 20.38
C ALA A 164 16.24 10.35 21.75
N ALA A 165 17.30 10.91 22.34
CA ALA A 165 17.74 10.52 23.68
C ALA A 165 16.70 10.88 24.76
N PHE A 166 16.01 12.02 24.61
CA PHE A 166 14.91 12.41 25.49
C PHE A 166 13.71 11.46 25.35
N GLU A 167 13.33 11.06 24.14
CA GLU A 167 12.29 10.04 23.92
C GLU A 167 12.65 8.69 24.56
N ASP A 168 13.92 8.28 24.49
CA ASP A 168 14.41 7.06 25.13
C ASP A 168 14.39 7.18 26.67
N TYR A 169 14.78 8.34 27.21
CA TYR A 169 14.72 8.64 28.65
C TYR A 169 13.28 8.56 29.17
N VAL A 170 12.35 9.18 28.46
CA VAL A 170 10.93 9.16 28.81
C VAL A 170 10.39 7.74 28.78
N GLU A 171 10.76 6.92 27.79
CA GLU A 171 10.31 5.52 27.75
C GLU A 171 10.77 4.75 29.00
N ALA A 172 12.01 4.95 29.43
CA ALA A 172 12.54 4.37 30.67
C ALA A 172 11.73 4.81 31.90
N GLU A 173 11.40 6.10 32.01
CA GLU A 173 10.62 6.65 33.13
C GLU A 173 9.17 6.16 33.14
N LEU A 174 8.53 6.06 31.97
CA LEU A 174 7.19 5.48 31.84
C LEU A 174 7.17 4.00 32.23
N ALA A 175 8.20 3.22 31.87
CA ALA A 175 8.35 1.82 32.27
C ALA A 175 8.57 1.67 33.78
N CYS A 176 9.23 2.63 34.43
CA CYS A 176 9.37 2.70 35.89
C CYS A 176 8.10 3.20 36.63
N GLY A 177 7.02 3.55 35.91
CA GLY A 177 5.79 4.06 36.51
C GLY A 177 5.91 5.49 37.07
N ARG A 178 6.91 6.27 36.62
CA ARG A 178 7.16 7.65 37.04
C ARG A 178 6.51 8.65 36.07
N TYR A 179 5.23 8.44 35.77
CA TYR A 179 4.47 9.22 34.78
C TYR A 179 4.42 10.72 35.06
N HIS A 180 4.26 11.11 36.34
CA HIS A 180 4.10 12.52 36.71
C HIS A 180 5.38 13.34 36.53
N GLU A 181 6.56 12.71 36.70
CA GLU A 181 7.86 13.40 36.67
C GLU A 181 8.25 13.87 35.26
N VAL A 182 7.69 13.26 34.20
CA VAL A 182 8.04 13.55 32.81
C VAL A 182 7.08 14.49 32.09
N ILE A 183 5.88 14.76 32.64
CA ILE A 183 4.82 15.52 31.96
C ILE A 183 5.28 16.93 31.57
N SER A 184 5.84 17.72 32.49
CA SER A 184 6.21 19.11 32.20
C SER A 184 7.30 19.22 31.13
N ALA A 185 8.26 18.28 31.15
CA ALA A 185 9.32 18.21 30.14
C ALA A 185 8.76 17.78 28.78
N LEU A 186 7.85 16.82 28.75
CA LEU A 186 7.16 16.37 27.54
C LEU A 186 6.27 17.47 26.94
N GLU A 187 5.51 18.21 27.75
CA GLU A 187 4.69 19.34 27.27
C GLU A 187 5.57 20.38 26.57
N THR A 188 6.73 20.71 27.16
CA THR A 188 7.70 21.64 26.55
C THR A 188 8.20 21.15 25.20
N TRP A 189 8.63 19.88 25.10
CA TRP A 189 9.15 19.34 23.83
C TRP A 189 8.08 19.14 22.77
N VAL A 190 6.85 18.80 23.16
CA VAL A 190 5.71 18.69 22.22
C VAL A 190 5.28 20.06 21.70
N GLU A 191 5.45 21.13 22.47
CA GLU A 191 5.22 22.49 21.96
C GLU A 191 6.26 22.90 20.91
N ILE A 192 7.53 22.49 21.09
CA ILE A 192 8.63 22.77 20.15
C ILE A 192 8.51 21.89 18.90
N GLU A 193 8.20 20.60 19.07
CA GLU A 193 8.19 19.57 18.01
C GLU A 193 6.83 18.87 17.92
N PRO A 194 5.77 19.60 17.51
CA PRO A 194 4.40 19.11 17.61
C PRO A 194 4.04 18.00 16.62
N LEU A 195 4.83 17.85 15.55
CA LEU A 195 4.63 16.81 14.52
C LEU A 195 5.36 15.51 14.86
N ARG A 196 6.14 15.47 15.96
CA ARG A 196 6.88 14.29 16.37
C ARG A 196 5.99 13.35 17.17
N GLU A 197 5.36 12.43 16.44
CA GLU A 197 4.30 11.56 16.95
C GLU A 197 4.70 10.70 18.16
N ARG A 198 5.96 10.27 18.26
CA ARG A 198 6.46 9.48 19.40
C ARG A 198 6.39 10.27 20.72
N LEU A 199 6.79 11.55 20.73
CA LEU A 199 6.65 12.42 21.90
C LEU A 199 5.20 12.63 22.28
N CYS A 200 4.34 12.85 21.28
CA CYS A 200 2.90 13.01 21.48
C CYS A 200 2.31 11.74 22.14
N GLY A 201 2.67 10.55 21.63
CA GLY A 201 2.25 9.28 22.21
C GLY A 201 2.75 9.05 23.64
N GLN A 202 3.99 9.43 23.94
CA GLN A 202 4.54 9.33 25.29
C GLN A 202 3.83 10.29 26.28
N LEU A 203 3.54 11.52 25.86
CA LEU A 203 2.76 12.47 26.67
C LEU A 203 1.31 12.00 26.84
N MET A 204 0.68 11.46 25.80
CA MET A 204 -0.65 10.86 25.90
C MET A 204 -0.70 9.72 26.94
N ARG A 205 0.30 8.82 26.94
CA ARG A 205 0.43 7.76 27.95
C ARG A 205 0.60 8.34 29.35
N ALA A 206 1.51 9.29 29.53
CA ALA A 206 1.76 9.92 30.84
C ALA A 206 0.51 10.61 31.40
N LEU A 207 -0.18 11.39 30.57
CA LEU A 207 -1.44 12.07 30.92
C LEU A 207 -2.55 11.07 31.29
N TYR A 208 -2.71 10.00 30.50
CA TYR A 208 -3.70 8.96 30.77
C TYR A 208 -3.45 8.26 32.12
N TYR A 209 -2.22 7.82 32.39
CA TYR A 209 -1.88 7.17 33.67
C TYR A 209 -1.98 8.12 34.88
N CYS A 210 -1.95 9.43 34.67
CA CYS A 210 -2.21 10.43 35.71
C CYS A 210 -3.71 10.80 35.84
N GLY A 211 -4.62 10.08 35.17
CA GLY A 211 -6.07 10.34 35.20
C GLY A 211 -6.51 11.54 34.35
N ARG A 212 -5.61 12.12 33.54
CA ARG A 212 -5.88 13.26 32.65
C ARG A 212 -6.26 12.80 31.25
N GLN A 213 -7.25 11.90 31.14
CA GLN A 213 -7.68 11.30 29.88
C GLN A 213 -8.12 12.34 28.84
N VAL A 214 -8.86 13.38 29.27
CA VAL A 214 -9.33 14.45 28.39
C VAL A 214 -8.16 15.21 27.76
N ASP A 215 -7.09 15.45 28.53
CA ASP A 215 -5.90 16.15 28.04
C ASP A 215 -5.12 15.27 27.06
N ALA A 216 -5.05 13.96 27.30
CA ALA A 216 -4.41 13.00 26.38
C ALA A 216 -5.13 12.96 25.01
N LEU A 217 -6.46 12.84 25.02
CA LEU A 217 -7.26 12.86 23.78
C LEU A 217 -7.27 14.24 23.12
N GLY A 218 -7.24 15.31 23.93
CA GLY A 218 -7.08 16.68 23.46
C GLY A 218 -5.74 16.86 22.73
N LEU A 219 -4.65 16.33 23.29
CA LEU A 219 -3.34 16.34 22.63
C LEU A 219 -3.37 15.60 21.29
N TYR A 220 -3.92 14.39 21.24
CA TYR A 220 -4.05 13.63 20.00
C TYR A 220 -4.75 14.44 18.90
N ARG A 221 -5.88 15.07 19.23
CA ARG A 221 -6.64 15.89 18.27
C ARG A 221 -5.80 17.05 17.74
N ARG A 222 -5.10 17.79 18.62
CA ARG A 222 -4.23 18.89 18.21
C ARG A 222 -3.09 18.43 17.30
N THR A 223 -2.43 17.32 17.64
CA THR A 223 -1.37 16.73 16.82
C THR A 223 -1.90 16.25 15.47
N ARG A 224 -3.04 15.55 15.46
CA ARG A 224 -3.69 15.08 14.24
C ARG A 224 -3.99 16.22 13.28
N THR A 225 -4.55 17.31 13.77
CA THR A 225 -4.91 18.39 12.87
C THR A 225 -3.68 19.11 12.33
N ARG A 226 -2.64 19.33 13.15
CA ARG A 226 -1.36 19.86 12.64
C ARG A 226 -0.70 18.96 11.58
N LEU A 227 -0.74 17.63 11.73
CA LEU A 227 -0.22 16.70 10.72
C LEU A 227 -1.00 16.77 9.40
N ILE A 228 -2.32 16.95 9.47
CA ILE A 228 -3.17 17.09 8.29
C ILE A 228 -2.95 18.45 7.62
N GLU A 229 -2.88 19.53 8.40
CA GLU A 229 -2.67 20.91 7.94
C GLU A 229 -1.32 21.11 7.30
N GLU A 230 -0.25 20.75 8.01
CA GLU A 230 1.11 21.12 7.65
C GLU A 230 1.74 20.11 6.68
N LEU A 231 1.35 18.82 6.77
CA LEU A 231 1.96 17.73 5.98
C LEU A 231 0.96 16.97 5.10
N GLY A 232 -0.35 17.14 5.27
CA GLY A 232 -1.35 16.35 4.54
C GLY A 232 -1.37 14.87 4.91
N LEU A 233 -0.83 14.52 6.08
CA LEU A 233 -0.70 13.14 6.58
C LEU A 233 -1.71 12.89 7.71
N ASP A 234 -2.28 11.69 7.76
CA ASP A 234 -2.96 11.22 8.97
C ASP A 234 -1.91 10.75 10.01
N PRO A 235 -2.24 10.78 11.33
CA PRO A 235 -1.37 10.22 12.37
C PRO A 235 -0.97 8.77 12.09
N SER A 236 0.25 8.40 12.44
CA SER A 236 0.76 7.04 12.42
C SER A 236 -0.15 6.04 13.15
N ARG A 237 -0.09 4.78 12.72
CA ARG A 237 -0.89 3.70 13.30
C ARG A 237 -0.68 3.55 14.81
N SER A 238 0.55 3.70 15.30
CA SER A 238 0.86 3.59 16.74
C SER A 238 0.16 4.67 17.56
N LEU A 239 0.06 5.91 17.05
CA LEU A 239 -0.62 7.01 17.71
C LEU A 239 -2.15 6.85 17.65
N GLN A 240 -2.70 6.34 16.54
CA GLN A 240 -4.12 5.99 16.41
C GLN A 240 -4.53 4.84 17.34
N GLU A 241 -3.71 3.79 17.45
CA GLU A 241 -3.93 2.67 18.37
C GLU A 241 -3.88 3.11 19.83
N LEU A 242 -3.00 4.05 20.17
CA LEU A 242 -2.95 4.63 21.50
C LEU A 242 -4.22 5.45 21.82
N GLU A 243 -4.71 6.29 20.89
CA GLU A 243 -5.98 7.01 21.07
C GLU A 243 -7.13 6.03 21.32
N ARG A 244 -7.22 4.97 20.50
CA ARG A 244 -8.24 3.92 20.64
C ARG A 244 -8.13 3.21 21.99
N SER A 245 -6.93 2.87 22.42
CA SER A 245 -6.68 2.20 23.70
C SER A 245 -7.09 3.09 24.88
N ILE A 246 -6.85 4.41 24.78
CA ILE A 246 -7.27 5.40 25.77
C ILE A 246 -8.81 5.59 25.76
N LEU A 247 -9.46 5.58 24.60
CA LEU A 247 -10.92 5.67 24.47
C LEU A 247 -11.63 4.45 25.06
N ASN A 248 -11.06 3.26 24.85
CA ASN A 248 -11.62 1.99 25.31
C ASN A 248 -11.20 1.60 26.74
N GLN A 249 -10.33 2.40 27.37
CA GLN A 249 -9.73 2.11 28.69
C GLN A 249 -8.98 0.76 28.74
N GLU A 250 -8.40 0.34 27.61
CA GLU A 250 -7.69 -0.95 27.45
C GLU A 250 -6.27 -0.90 28.05
N LEU A 251 -5.73 0.31 28.27
CA LEU A 251 -4.50 0.51 29.03
C LEU A 251 -4.79 0.26 30.51
N VAL A 252 -4.36 -0.90 31.01
CA VAL A 252 -4.56 -1.32 32.40
C VAL A 252 -3.93 -0.29 33.34
N LEU A 253 -4.76 0.51 34.01
CA LEU A 253 -4.36 1.26 35.18
C LEU A 253 -4.11 0.23 36.28
N GLU A 254 -2.85 -0.17 36.52
CA GLU A 254 -2.57 -0.90 37.75
C GLU A 254 -3.01 -0.01 38.92
N PRO A 255 -3.86 -0.49 39.83
CA PRO A 255 -4.26 0.28 40.99
C PRO A 255 -3.01 0.45 41.84
N ARG A 256 -2.37 1.62 41.70
CA ARG A 256 -1.35 2.03 42.65
C ARG A 256 -2.07 2.10 44.00
N PRO A 257 -1.61 1.40 45.04
CA PRO A 257 -2.13 1.64 46.37
C PRO A 257 -1.95 3.13 46.62
N VAL A 258 -3.05 3.80 46.96
CA VAL A 258 -2.99 5.16 47.49
C VAL A 258 -2.13 5.04 48.74
N LEU A 259 -0.84 5.33 48.62
CA LEU A 259 -0.02 5.63 49.76
C LEU A 259 -0.56 6.97 50.26
N PHE A 260 -1.56 6.89 51.14
CA PHE A 260 -1.69 7.85 52.21
C PHE A 260 -0.29 7.95 52.80
N HIS A 261 0.39 9.05 52.50
CA HIS A 261 1.55 9.42 53.27
C HIS A 261 1.04 9.55 54.70
N PRO A 262 1.50 8.71 55.66
CA PRO A 262 1.23 9.01 57.05
C PRO A 262 1.79 10.40 57.29
N ALA A 263 0.97 11.27 57.87
CA ALA A 263 1.43 12.59 58.31
C ALA A 263 2.77 12.41 59.05
N PRO A 264 3.79 13.21 58.75
CA PRO A 264 5.06 13.13 59.46
C PRO A 264 4.79 13.33 60.97
N PRO A 265 5.53 12.63 61.86
CA PRO A 265 5.24 12.59 63.27
C PRO A 265 5.29 13.99 63.88
N ALA A 266 4.25 14.30 64.66
CA ALA A 266 4.25 15.42 65.58
C ALA A 266 5.39 15.24 66.61
N GLY A 267 6.34 16.17 66.60
CA GLY A 267 7.44 16.25 67.55
C GLY A 267 7.86 17.69 67.79
N ALA A 268 7.23 18.32 68.79
CA ALA A 268 7.65 19.50 69.56
C ALA A 268 8.10 20.74 68.75
N SER A 269 7.26 21.78 68.67
CA SER A 269 7.33 22.83 69.70
C SER A 269 5.96 23.43 70.04
N GLN A 270 5.87 23.83 71.30
CA GLN A 270 4.71 24.02 72.17
C GLN A 270 3.69 25.11 71.78
N PRO A 271 2.50 25.06 72.41
CA PRO A 271 1.30 25.76 72.00
C PRO A 271 1.19 27.16 72.64
N GLN A 272 0.53 28.08 71.94
CA GLN A 272 -0.14 29.20 72.58
C GLN A 272 -1.54 29.35 72.00
N HIS A 273 -2.54 29.01 72.84
CA HIS A 273 -3.66 29.87 73.23
C HIS A 273 -4.28 30.74 72.10
N VAL A 274 -5.58 30.73 71.75
CA VAL A 274 -6.81 30.66 72.55
C VAL A 274 -8.02 30.77 71.59
N SER A 275 -9.06 29.99 71.90
CA SER A 275 -10.51 30.23 71.68
C SER A 275 -11.14 30.19 70.29
N GLU A 276 -11.92 29.11 70.12
CA GLU A 276 -13.36 29.12 69.79
C GLU A 276 -14.07 30.48 69.80
N ILE A 277 -14.89 30.72 68.78
CA ILE A 277 -16.33 30.98 68.91
C ILE A 277 -16.99 30.54 67.59
N GLY A 278 -18.03 29.71 67.71
CA GLY A 278 -18.75 29.13 66.57
C GLY A 278 -19.93 29.96 66.04
N LEU A 279 -20.55 29.36 65.01
CA LEU A 279 -21.95 29.45 64.61
C LEU A 279 -22.55 30.85 64.35
N ARG A 280 -22.99 31.11 63.11
CA ARG A 280 -24.44 31.12 62.75
C ARG A 280 -24.71 31.49 61.28
N LYS A 281 -25.75 30.85 60.74
CA LYS A 281 -26.57 31.24 59.59
C LYS A 281 -27.01 32.72 59.66
N THR A 282 -27.02 33.41 58.51
CA THR A 282 -28.21 34.14 58.02
C THR A 282 -28.07 34.54 56.55
N ALA A 283 -29.21 34.49 55.85
CA ALA A 283 -29.43 34.97 54.49
C ALA A 283 -29.42 36.49 54.38
N GLN A 284 -29.05 37.05 53.21
CA GLN A 284 -29.79 38.08 52.48
C GLN A 284 -29.10 38.51 51.17
N GLN A 285 -29.94 38.82 50.17
CA GLN A 285 -29.66 39.46 48.88
C GLN A 285 -28.87 40.78 49.02
N PRO A 286 -28.30 41.32 47.92
CA PRO A 286 -29.10 42.31 47.17
C PRO A 286 -29.04 42.17 45.63
N ASP A 287 -30.24 42.41 45.09
CA ASP A 287 -30.67 42.97 43.82
C ASP A 287 -29.82 44.16 43.30
N VAL A 288 -29.50 44.20 41.99
CA VAL A 288 -29.42 45.45 41.21
C VAL A 288 -29.80 45.19 39.74
N SER A 289 -30.93 45.78 39.36
CA SER A 289 -31.46 45.89 38.01
C SER A 289 -31.15 47.27 37.40
N VAL A 290 -30.87 47.25 36.08
CA VAL A 290 -31.29 48.20 35.02
C VAL A 290 -30.71 49.63 35.00
N ARG A 291 -30.12 49.97 33.83
CA ARG A 291 -30.40 51.22 33.10
C ARG A 291 -30.12 51.05 31.60
N GLN A 292 -31.19 51.15 30.81
CA GLN A 292 -31.21 51.38 29.35
C GLN A 292 -31.36 52.88 29.04
N ALA A 293 -30.84 53.34 27.90
CA ALA A 293 -31.40 54.44 27.07
C ALA A 293 -30.63 54.53 25.71
N PRO A 294 -31.14 55.22 24.66
CA PRO A 294 -31.67 54.54 23.48
C PRO A 294 -31.11 55.04 22.11
N VAL A 295 -31.45 54.33 21.04
CA VAL A 295 -31.28 54.73 19.63
C VAL A 295 -32.60 55.30 19.10
N SER A 296 -32.54 56.44 18.42
CA SER A 296 -33.68 57.18 17.86
C SER A 296 -33.89 56.90 16.36
N HIS A 297 -35.15 56.73 15.99
CA HIS A 297 -35.66 56.85 14.61
C HIS A 297 -36.06 58.31 14.32
N ARG A 298 -35.88 58.76 13.06
CA ARG A 298 -36.76 59.77 12.43
C ARG A 298 -36.88 59.53 10.92
N SER A 299 -38.10 59.75 10.44
CA SER A 299 -38.62 59.65 9.09
C SER A 299 -38.88 61.04 8.47
N ASN A 300 -39.26 61.02 7.18
CA ASN A 300 -39.83 62.05 6.28
C ASN A 300 -38.81 62.64 5.27
N GLY A 301 -39.13 62.85 3.98
CA GLY A 301 -40.44 62.90 3.33
C GLY A 301 -40.39 62.75 1.79
N VAL A 302 -41.53 63.10 1.19
CA VAL A 302 -42.09 62.71 -0.12
C VAL A 302 -42.08 63.87 -1.13
N GLU A 303 -41.99 63.57 -2.44
CA GLU A 303 -42.61 64.19 -3.64
C GLU A 303 -41.88 63.62 -4.89
N GLY A 304 -42.44 63.19 -6.04
CA GLY A 304 -43.79 63.10 -6.59
C GLY A 304 -43.82 63.53 -8.08
N THR A 305 -44.07 62.61 -9.05
CA THR A 305 -44.75 62.73 -10.40
C THR A 305 -44.33 61.58 -11.37
N GLU A 306 -45.20 60.62 -11.72
CA GLU A 306 -46.09 60.50 -12.91
C GLU A 306 -45.33 60.42 -14.27
N VAL A 307 -45.51 59.45 -15.21
CA VAL A 307 -46.71 59.05 -16.00
C VAL A 307 -46.44 57.74 -16.81
N THR A 308 -47.48 56.87 -16.89
CA THR A 308 -47.92 55.77 -17.81
C THR A 308 -47.05 55.16 -18.94
N GLY A 309 -47.25 53.85 -19.19
CA GLY A 309 -47.15 53.22 -20.52
C GLY A 309 -47.15 51.68 -20.53
N ASP A 310 -48.17 51.08 -21.13
CA ASP A 310 -48.53 49.65 -21.23
C ASP A 310 -47.83 48.91 -22.41
N GLU A 311 -47.46 47.63 -22.18
CA GLU A 311 -47.41 46.46 -23.11
C GLU A 311 -46.56 46.45 -24.43
N PRO A 312 -46.33 45.28 -25.10
CA PRO A 312 -45.34 44.21 -24.77
C PRO A 312 -44.34 43.93 -25.93
N ALA A 313 -43.16 43.34 -25.67
CA ALA A 313 -42.26 42.87 -26.73
C ALA A 313 -41.34 41.70 -26.30
N GLU A 314 -41.46 40.59 -27.03
CA GLU A 314 -40.46 39.59 -27.51
C GLU A 314 -39.20 39.19 -26.69
N PRO A 315 -38.74 37.93 -26.84
CA PRO A 315 -37.81 37.29 -25.91
C PRO A 315 -36.37 37.79 -26.11
N PRO A 316 -35.57 38.02 -25.04
CA PRO A 316 -34.21 38.47 -25.24
C PRO A 316 -33.27 37.29 -25.49
N MET A 317 -32.54 37.49 -26.58
CA MET A 317 -31.31 36.85 -27.00
C MET A 317 -30.36 36.46 -25.86
N VAL A 318 -29.79 35.27 -26.03
CA VAL A 318 -28.55 34.79 -25.42
C VAL A 318 -27.52 35.93 -25.43
N ARG A 319 -27.13 36.40 -24.24
CA ARG A 319 -25.99 37.28 -24.03
C ARG A 319 -25.00 36.60 -23.09
N ASP A 320 -23.90 36.19 -23.71
CA ASP A 320 -22.52 36.17 -23.22
C ASP A 320 -22.36 35.99 -21.71
N VAL A 321 -22.25 34.72 -21.31
CA VAL A 321 -21.59 34.35 -20.06
C VAL A 321 -20.13 34.76 -20.17
N VAL A 322 -19.77 35.64 -19.25
CA VAL A 322 -18.44 36.18 -18.99
C VAL A 322 -17.38 35.09 -19.03
N SER A 323 -16.44 35.30 -19.94
CA SER A 323 -15.11 34.71 -20.04
C SER A 323 -14.52 34.30 -18.68
N THR A 324 -14.57 33.00 -18.39
CA THR A 324 -13.72 32.37 -17.38
C THR A 324 -12.29 32.34 -17.92
N ARG A 325 -11.37 32.94 -17.15
CA ARG A 325 -9.92 32.93 -17.40
C ARG A 325 -9.42 31.54 -17.80
N PRO A 326 -8.59 31.40 -18.87
CA PRO A 326 -7.92 30.14 -19.18
C PRO A 326 -6.74 29.98 -18.22
N GLY A 327 -6.95 29.23 -17.14
CA GLY A 327 -5.98 29.05 -16.06
C GLY A 327 -5.73 27.58 -15.74
N ALA A 328 -5.39 26.77 -16.73
CA ALA A 328 -4.56 25.58 -16.58
C ALA A 328 -4.19 25.09 -17.98
N THR A 329 -2.96 25.37 -18.41
CA THR A 329 -2.30 24.63 -19.49
C THR A 329 -2.44 23.13 -19.22
N ARG A 330 -3.23 22.42 -20.03
CA ARG A 330 -3.14 20.95 -20.11
C ARG A 330 -1.66 20.63 -20.33
N PRO A 331 -1.00 19.82 -19.49
CA PRO A 331 0.32 19.33 -19.84
C PRO A 331 0.16 18.46 -21.08
N THR A 332 0.70 18.96 -22.19
CA THR A 332 0.93 18.23 -23.44
C THR A 332 1.81 17.02 -23.13
N GLY A 333 1.31 15.80 -23.40
CA GLY A 333 2.13 14.58 -23.47
C GLY A 333 1.67 13.35 -22.68
N TYR A 334 0.75 13.48 -21.72
CA TYR A 334 0.30 12.35 -20.87
C TYR A 334 -1.23 12.12 -20.91
N SER A 335 -1.66 10.86 -20.93
CA SER A 335 -3.03 10.39 -20.75
C SER A 335 -3.58 10.71 -19.34
N ALA A 336 -4.88 10.51 -19.15
CA ALA A 336 -5.55 10.74 -17.86
C ALA A 336 -4.83 9.99 -16.71
N SER A 337 -4.61 10.68 -15.59
CA SER A 337 -4.04 10.07 -14.40
C SER A 337 -5.02 9.08 -13.77
N GLU A 338 -4.53 7.94 -13.31
CA GLU A 338 -5.33 6.94 -12.61
C GLU A 338 -4.66 6.57 -11.28
N LEU A 339 -5.47 6.39 -10.23
CA LEU A 339 -4.98 5.81 -8.98
C LEU A 339 -5.00 4.29 -9.13
N LYS A 340 -3.83 3.66 -9.07
CA LYS A 340 -3.68 2.21 -9.22
C LYS A 340 -2.85 1.65 -8.09
N ARG A 341 -3.16 0.42 -7.70
CA ARG A 341 -2.29 -0.37 -6.82
C ARG A 341 -1.24 -1.05 -7.69
N VAL A 342 0.01 -0.61 -7.60
CA VAL A 342 1.11 -1.08 -8.42
C VAL A 342 2.16 -1.79 -7.58
N THR A 343 2.97 -2.63 -8.23
CA THR A 343 4.19 -3.19 -7.62
C THR A 343 5.41 -2.57 -8.29
N VAL A 344 6.17 -1.81 -7.52
CA VAL A 344 7.41 -1.15 -7.94
C VAL A 344 8.59 -2.09 -7.68
N VAL A 345 9.48 -2.20 -8.66
CA VAL A 345 10.76 -2.92 -8.59
C VAL A 345 11.87 -1.90 -8.82
N LEU A 346 12.82 -1.83 -7.89
CA LEU A 346 14.06 -1.08 -8.03
C LEU A 346 15.22 -2.05 -8.09
N VAL A 347 15.97 -2.04 -9.19
CA VAL A 347 17.22 -2.80 -9.34
C VAL A 347 18.38 -1.83 -9.22
N MET A 348 19.37 -2.11 -8.39
CA MET A 348 20.59 -1.32 -8.24
C MET A 348 21.82 -2.20 -8.41
N THR A 349 22.78 -1.75 -9.20
CA THR A 349 24.06 -2.45 -9.38
C THR A 349 25.20 -1.67 -8.75
N ARG A 350 26.09 -2.36 -8.04
CA ARG A 350 27.30 -1.78 -7.44
C ARG A 350 28.55 -2.53 -7.90
N PHE A 351 29.55 -1.79 -8.36
CA PHE A 351 30.84 -2.33 -8.75
C PHE A 351 31.78 -2.35 -7.53
N ASP A 352 32.52 -3.45 -7.35
CA ASP A 352 33.35 -3.72 -6.15
C ASP A 352 34.74 -3.06 -6.20
N ARG A 353 35.10 -2.39 -7.31
CA ARG A 353 36.38 -1.68 -7.50
C ARG A 353 36.17 -0.18 -7.71
N ASP A 354 37.17 0.60 -7.32
CA ASP A 354 37.32 2.00 -7.76
C ASP A 354 37.26 2.04 -9.29
N ILE A 355 36.16 2.59 -9.82
CA ILE A 355 35.90 2.76 -11.26
C ILE A 355 36.91 3.73 -11.90
N GLY A 356 37.79 4.35 -11.11
CA GLY A 356 38.78 5.34 -11.56
C GLY A 356 39.86 4.83 -12.53
N ASP A 357 40.01 3.51 -12.70
CA ASP A 357 41.03 2.89 -13.56
C ASP A 357 40.44 2.09 -14.76
N VAL A 358 39.11 2.13 -14.96
CA VAL A 358 38.41 1.43 -16.05
C VAL A 358 37.98 2.45 -17.12
N ASP A 359 38.10 2.08 -18.40
CA ASP A 359 37.66 2.93 -19.51
C ASP A 359 36.13 3.19 -19.39
N PRO A 360 35.67 4.46 -19.44
CA PRO A 360 34.25 4.78 -19.45
C PRO A 360 33.44 4.04 -20.53
N GLU A 361 34.04 3.71 -21.68
CA GLU A 361 33.38 2.95 -22.75
C GLU A 361 33.08 1.51 -22.33
N ASP A 362 33.98 0.87 -21.58
CA ASP A 362 33.77 -0.49 -21.05
C ASP A 362 32.66 -0.51 -19.98
N VAL A 363 32.59 0.54 -19.16
CA VAL A 363 31.52 0.69 -18.14
C VAL A 363 30.16 0.93 -18.80
N ASP A 364 30.10 1.76 -19.84
CA ASP A 364 28.88 2.03 -20.59
C ASP A 364 28.36 0.77 -21.30
N ALA A 365 29.26 -0.01 -21.93
CA ALA A 365 28.90 -1.29 -22.55
C ALA A 365 28.30 -2.28 -21.54
N VAL A 366 28.84 -2.37 -20.32
CA VAL A 366 28.30 -3.22 -19.25
C VAL A 366 26.95 -2.71 -18.76
N LEU A 367 26.78 -1.40 -18.56
CA LEU A 367 25.51 -0.81 -18.16
C LEU A 367 24.42 -1.01 -19.23
N GLN A 368 24.78 -0.97 -20.50
CA GLN A 368 23.85 -1.21 -21.61
C GLN A 368 23.42 -2.67 -21.69
N ASP A 369 24.32 -3.64 -21.47
CA ASP A 369 23.98 -5.06 -21.38
C ASP A 369 23.09 -5.39 -20.16
N ILE A 370 23.37 -4.76 -19.01
CA ILE A 370 22.50 -4.82 -17.83
C ILE A 370 21.11 -4.26 -18.16
N ALA A 371 21.05 -3.10 -18.81
CA ALA A 371 19.80 -2.47 -19.19
C ALA A 371 18.96 -3.36 -20.12
N VAL A 372 19.59 -4.02 -21.10
CA VAL A 372 18.92 -5.00 -21.99
C VAL A 372 18.36 -6.16 -21.18
N THR A 373 19.17 -6.76 -20.29
CA THR A 373 18.74 -7.89 -19.46
C THR A 373 17.57 -7.51 -18.54
N VAL A 374 17.62 -6.33 -17.91
CA VAL A 374 16.52 -5.82 -17.07
C VAL A 374 15.26 -5.61 -17.89
N HIS A 375 15.36 -4.98 -19.07
CA HIS A 375 14.19 -4.77 -19.94
C HIS A 375 13.58 -6.09 -20.40
N GLU A 376 14.39 -7.00 -20.93
CA GLU A 376 13.94 -8.31 -21.42
C GLU A 376 13.16 -9.08 -20.35
N GLU A 377 13.71 -9.19 -19.14
CA GLU A 377 13.07 -9.97 -18.06
C GLU A 377 11.82 -9.30 -17.48
N ILE A 378 11.85 -7.98 -17.29
CA ILE A 378 10.70 -7.23 -16.76
C ILE A 378 9.55 -7.25 -17.78
N GLU A 379 9.81 -6.99 -19.05
CA GLU A 379 8.79 -6.98 -20.10
C GLU A 379 8.28 -8.38 -20.42
N HIS A 380 9.14 -9.41 -20.37
CA HIS A 380 8.72 -10.80 -20.53
C HIS A 380 7.68 -11.21 -19.48
N LEU A 381 7.86 -10.74 -18.25
CA LEU A 381 6.90 -10.90 -17.16
C LEU A 381 5.87 -9.76 -17.13
N GLY A 382 5.74 -8.97 -18.20
CA GLY A 382 4.74 -7.94 -18.43
C GLY A 382 4.66 -6.85 -17.38
N GLY A 383 5.81 -6.48 -16.82
CA GLY A 383 6.06 -5.19 -16.20
C GLY A 383 6.48 -4.15 -17.24
N THR A 384 6.57 -2.89 -16.82
CA THR A 384 7.00 -1.77 -17.68
C THR A 384 8.18 -1.08 -17.01
N VAL A 385 9.26 -0.85 -17.76
CA VAL A 385 10.42 -0.10 -17.25
C VAL A 385 10.11 1.39 -17.31
N GLY A 386 10.13 2.05 -16.16
CA GLY A 386 9.79 3.47 -15.99
C GLY A 386 10.97 4.42 -16.24
N GLY A 387 12.19 3.89 -16.33
CA GLY A 387 13.42 4.64 -16.62
C GLY A 387 14.59 4.28 -15.69
N THR A 388 15.71 4.97 -15.87
CA THR A 388 16.94 4.76 -15.10
C THR A 388 17.37 6.05 -14.40
N ILE A 389 17.74 5.96 -13.12
CA ILE A 389 18.32 7.05 -12.33
C ILE A 389 19.73 6.60 -11.90
N GLY A 390 20.76 7.02 -12.64
CA GLY A 390 22.14 6.58 -12.38
C GLY A 390 22.30 5.06 -12.57
N SER A 391 22.66 4.33 -11.51
CA SER A 391 22.78 2.86 -11.50
C SER A 391 21.53 2.16 -10.94
N VAL A 392 20.40 2.86 -10.88
CA VAL A 392 19.11 2.33 -10.39
C VAL A 392 18.10 2.29 -11.53
N TRP A 393 17.55 1.11 -11.80
CA TRP A 393 16.46 0.90 -12.76
C TRP A 393 15.13 0.81 -12.04
N LEU A 394 14.15 1.58 -12.54
CA LEU A 394 12.77 1.56 -12.06
C LEU A 394 11.91 0.74 -13.01
N ALA A 395 11.24 -0.27 -12.48
CA ALA A 395 10.21 -1.03 -13.18
C ALA A 395 8.92 -1.09 -12.37
N VAL A 396 7.79 -1.18 -13.05
CA VAL A 396 6.47 -1.15 -12.44
C VAL A 396 5.56 -2.22 -13.06
N PHE A 397 4.94 -3.02 -12.20
CA PHE A 397 3.90 -3.98 -12.55
C PHE A 397 2.53 -3.42 -12.13
N GLY A 398 1.49 -3.72 -12.90
CA GLY A 398 0.13 -3.17 -12.70
C GLY A 398 -0.10 -1.77 -13.25
N ALA A 399 0.92 -1.11 -13.81
CA ALA A 399 0.78 0.24 -14.36
C ALA A 399 -0.16 0.28 -15.58
N SER A 400 -0.03 -0.67 -16.50
CA SER A 400 -0.84 -0.77 -17.73
C SER A 400 -2.16 -1.51 -17.49
N GLN A 401 -2.09 -2.67 -16.86
CA GLN A 401 -3.25 -3.49 -16.52
C GLN A 401 -2.94 -4.17 -15.19
N ASN A 402 -3.79 -3.98 -14.18
CA ASN A 402 -3.69 -4.75 -12.95
C ASN A 402 -3.95 -6.23 -13.25
N ARG A 403 -3.01 -7.08 -12.84
CA ARG A 403 -3.17 -8.53 -12.82
C ARG A 403 -3.16 -9.02 -11.38
N GLU A 404 -3.88 -10.08 -11.12
CA GLU A 404 -4.06 -10.67 -9.79
C GLU A 404 -2.71 -11.04 -9.13
N ASP A 405 -1.71 -11.34 -9.95
CA ASP A 405 -0.40 -11.89 -9.62
C ASP A 405 0.77 -10.93 -9.84
N ASP A 406 0.51 -9.63 -10.08
CA ASP A 406 1.56 -8.64 -10.37
C ASP A 406 2.67 -8.57 -9.31
N ALA A 407 2.34 -8.75 -8.03
CA ALA A 407 3.33 -8.84 -6.96
C ALA A 407 4.26 -10.05 -7.11
N GLY A 408 3.71 -11.21 -7.47
CA GLY A 408 4.50 -12.43 -7.74
C GLY A 408 5.37 -12.28 -8.98
N ARG A 409 4.85 -11.64 -10.04
CA ARG A 409 5.58 -11.32 -11.29
C ARG A 409 6.77 -10.44 -11.02
N ALA A 410 6.55 -9.37 -10.26
CA ALA A 410 7.57 -8.41 -9.90
C ALA A 410 8.72 -9.05 -9.13
N VAL A 411 8.42 -9.87 -8.12
CA VAL A 411 9.45 -10.54 -7.32
C VAL A 411 10.15 -11.64 -8.13
N ARG A 412 9.44 -12.39 -8.98
CA ARG A 412 10.07 -13.34 -9.90
C ARG A 412 11.02 -12.64 -10.87
N ALA A 413 10.58 -11.54 -11.48
CA ALA A 413 11.41 -10.76 -12.39
C ALA A 413 12.67 -10.24 -11.66
N ALA A 414 12.50 -9.72 -10.44
CA ALA A 414 13.61 -9.31 -9.59
C ALA A 414 14.62 -10.45 -9.33
N MET A 415 14.14 -11.66 -9.01
CA MET A 415 14.99 -12.83 -8.79
C MET A 415 15.70 -13.27 -10.08
N THR A 416 14.99 -13.36 -11.21
CA THR A 416 15.58 -13.76 -12.49
C THR A 416 16.62 -12.75 -12.97
N VAL A 417 16.35 -11.45 -12.83
CA VAL A 417 17.30 -10.38 -13.15
C VAL A 417 18.57 -10.54 -12.31
N ARG A 418 18.43 -10.69 -10.99
CA ARG A 418 19.57 -10.94 -10.09
C ARG A 418 20.37 -12.17 -10.53
N ASP A 419 19.69 -13.30 -10.76
CA ASP A 419 20.35 -14.58 -11.05
C ASP A 419 21.05 -14.56 -12.43
N ARG A 420 20.43 -13.94 -13.45
CA ARG A 420 21.04 -13.78 -14.78
C ARG A 420 22.24 -12.86 -14.76
N LEU A 421 22.11 -11.69 -14.14
CA LEU A 421 23.21 -10.72 -14.02
C LEU A 421 24.40 -11.32 -13.24
N ARG A 422 24.13 -12.16 -12.23
CA ARG A 422 25.16 -12.93 -11.52
C ARG A 422 25.87 -13.96 -12.41
N SER A 423 25.14 -14.64 -13.29
CA SER A 423 25.69 -15.71 -14.15
C SER A 423 26.40 -15.22 -15.43
N ARG A 424 25.95 -14.13 -16.07
CA ARG A 424 26.44 -13.69 -17.40
C ARG A 424 27.78 -12.96 -17.35
N VAL A 425 28.16 -12.36 -16.23
CA VAL A 425 29.44 -11.65 -16.11
C VAL A 425 30.65 -12.61 -16.05
N LEU A 426 30.40 -13.92 -15.94
CA LEU A 426 31.45 -14.95 -16.02
C LEU A 426 31.94 -15.22 -17.46
N SER A 427 31.27 -14.71 -18.50
CA SER A 427 31.66 -14.91 -19.91
C SER A 427 32.39 -13.72 -20.56
N SER A 428 32.43 -12.56 -19.92
CA SER A 428 33.02 -11.32 -20.46
C SER A 428 34.41 -11.09 -19.87
N ARG A 429 35.41 -10.79 -20.71
CA ARG A 429 36.84 -10.76 -20.33
C ARG A 429 37.29 -9.61 -19.42
N CYS A 430 36.41 -8.73 -18.97
CA CYS A 430 36.77 -7.57 -18.15
C CYS A 430 35.72 -7.34 -17.05
N VAL A 431 36.21 -7.02 -15.84
CA VAL A 431 35.47 -6.64 -14.62
C VAL A 431 34.85 -7.81 -13.82
N ALA A 432 35.01 -7.77 -12.49
CA ALA A 432 34.33 -8.67 -11.56
C ALA A 432 32.80 -8.41 -11.57
N PRO A 433 31.94 -9.42 -11.30
CA PRO A 433 30.49 -9.24 -11.35
C PRO A 433 30.03 -8.10 -10.41
N PRO A 434 29.17 -7.17 -10.89
CA PRO A 434 28.58 -6.17 -10.01
C PRO A 434 27.63 -6.86 -9.03
N ALA A 435 27.65 -6.42 -7.77
CA ALA A 435 26.66 -6.82 -6.78
C ALA A 435 25.30 -6.26 -7.18
N VAL A 436 24.27 -7.12 -7.20
CA VAL A 436 22.90 -6.73 -7.59
C VAL A 436 22.02 -6.64 -6.35
N MET A 437 21.39 -5.49 -6.12
CA MET A 437 20.46 -5.26 -5.01
C MET A 437 19.09 -4.96 -5.59
N VAL A 438 18.06 -5.69 -5.17
CA VAL A 438 16.70 -5.48 -5.68
C VAL A 438 15.72 -5.25 -4.53
N ALA A 439 14.89 -4.22 -4.66
CA ALA A 439 13.79 -3.94 -3.73
C ALA A 439 12.45 -4.00 -4.47
N VAL A 440 11.43 -4.57 -3.83
CA VAL A 440 10.07 -4.69 -4.40
C VAL A 440 8.99 -4.26 -3.42
N ALA A 441 8.22 -3.22 -3.76
CA ALA A 441 7.15 -2.70 -2.92
C ALA A 441 5.81 -2.65 -3.65
N THR A 442 4.72 -3.02 -2.97
CA THR A 442 3.35 -2.97 -3.49
C THR A 442 2.53 -1.95 -2.72
N GLY A 443 1.81 -1.07 -3.42
CA GLY A 443 1.02 -0.01 -2.81
C GLY A 443 0.29 0.84 -3.82
N ASP A 444 -0.49 1.80 -3.34
CA ASP A 444 -1.28 2.70 -4.19
C ASP A 444 -0.38 3.82 -4.73
N ALA A 445 -0.48 4.08 -6.03
CA ALA A 445 0.26 5.13 -6.70
C ALA A 445 -0.60 5.79 -7.78
N LEU A 446 -0.36 7.08 -7.99
CA LEU A 446 -0.87 7.79 -9.15
C LEU A 446 0.01 7.45 -10.35
N VAL A 447 -0.59 6.84 -11.35
CA VAL A 447 0.07 6.45 -12.60
C VAL A 447 -0.34 7.42 -13.71
N ARG A 448 0.65 7.98 -14.42
CA ARG A 448 0.45 8.82 -15.60
C ARG A 448 1.17 8.19 -16.78
N ARG A 449 0.43 7.82 -17.83
CA ARG A 449 1.03 7.25 -19.05
C ARG A 449 1.19 8.32 -20.13
N PRO A 450 2.22 8.25 -20.97
CA PRO A 450 2.32 9.10 -22.15
C PRO A 450 1.14 8.87 -23.11
N VAL A 451 0.76 9.88 -23.91
CA VAL A 451 -0.29 9.76 -24.94
C VAL A 451 0.22 8.98 -26.17
N ASP A 452 1.52 9.03 -26.45
CA ASP A 452 2.16 8.36 -27.59
C ASP A 452 3.16 7.29 -27.11
N ASP A 453 3.15 6.10 -27.75
CA ASP A 453 4.13 5.01 -27.58
C ASP A 453 5.56 5.40 -28.04
N ARG A 454 5.79 6.65 -28.42
CA ARG A 454 7.07 7.19 -28.91
C ARG A 454 8.01 7.62 -27.78
N GLY A 455 8.25 6.72 -26.82
CA GLY A 455 9.36 6.85 -25.87
C GLY A 455 9.13 7.75 -24.65
N GLY A 456 7.88 8.04 -24.28
CA GLY A 456 7.61 8.68 -22.99
C GLY A 456 7.81 7.71 -21.83
N THR A 457 8.50 8.14 -20.76
CA THR A 457 8.67 7.33 -19.55
C THR A 457 7.40 7.35 -18.70
N LEU A 458 7.04 6.18 -18.17
CA LEU A 458 5.94 6.01 -17.23
C LEU A 458 6.22 6.82 -15.95
N ALA A 459 5.35 7.76 -15.61
CA ALA A 459 5.47 8.50 -14.36
C ALA A 459 4.61 7.83 -13.28
N VAL A 460 5.25 7.40 -12.19
CA VAL A 460 4.61 6.84 -11.01
C VAL A 460 4.97 7.68 -9.80
N THR A 461 3.95 8.14 -9.08
CA THR A 461 4.10 8.96 -7.88
C THR A 461 3.26 8.41 -6.75
N GLY A 462 3.83 8.28 -5.55
CA GLY A 462 3.13 7.79 -4.36
C GLY A 462 4.06 7.15 -3.35
N GLU A 463 3.57 6.93 -2.14
CA GLU A 463 4.31 6.38 -0.98
C GLU A 463 4.97 5.02 -1.30
N VAL A 464 4.41 4.23 -2.23
CA VAL A 464 5.00 2.95 -2.64
C VAL A 464 6.42 3.11 -3.21
N LEU A 465 6.70 4.22 -3.89
CA LEU A 465 8.04 4.50 -4.43
C LEU A 465 9.02 4.82 -3.29
N ASP A 466 8.62 5.68 -2.35
CA ASP A 466 9.43 6.04 -1.18
C ASP A 466 9.71 4.81 -0.30
N ARG A 467 8.70 3.95 -0.13
CA ARG A 467 8.84 2.66 0.56
C ARG A 467 9.82 1.75 -0.16
N CYS A 468 9.77 1.69 -1.50
CA CYS A 468 10.69 0.88 -2.29
C CYS A 468 12.13 1.40 -2.19
N VAL A 469 12.33 2.72 -2.23
CA VAL A 469 13.63 3.36 -2.02
C VAL A 469 14.14 3.11 -0.61
N GLY A 470 13.28 3.23 0.39
CA GLY A 470 13.59 2.92 1.79
C GLY A 470 14.01 1.46 1.98
N LEU A 471 13.35 0.51 1.31
CA LEU A 471 13.78 -0.89 1.30
C LEU A 471 15.17 -1.07 0.69
N LEU A 472 15.45 -0.41 -0.45
CA LEU A 472 16.70 -0.53 -1.19
C LEU A 472 17.93 -0.18 -0.33
N ALA A 473 17.80 0.77 0.59
CA ALA A 473 18.86 1.17 1.52
C ALA A 473 19.32 0.05 2.48
N HIS A 474 18.53 -1.01 2.61
CA HIS A 474 18.79 -2.14 3.51
C HIS A 474 19.05 -3.46 2.78
N VAL A 475 19.09 -3.45 1.44
CA VAL A 475 19.36 -4.65 0.64
C VAL A 475 20.85 -4.96 0.66
N SER A 476 21.23 -6.18 1.03
CA SER A 476 22.62 -6.62 0.92
C SER A 476 22.95 -7.02 -0.53
N ALA A 477 24.24 -7.18 -0.84
CA ALA A 477 24.68 -7.66 -2.14
C ALA A 477 24.00 -8.99 -2.51
N ASP A 478 23.45 -9.06 -3.73
CA ASP A 478 22.75 -10.22 -4.30
C ASP A 478 21.47 -10.65 -3.54
N GLU A 479 20.78 -9.69 -2.93
CA GLU A 479 19.50 -9.92 -2.24
C GLU A 479 18.30 -9.26 -2.93
N VAL A 480 17.13 -9.86 -2.72
CA VAL A 480 15.83 -9.29 -3.11
C VAL A 480 15.00 -9.10 -1.84
N LEU A 481 14.75 -7.84 -1.45
CA LEU A 481 13.90 -7.50 -0.31
C LEU A 481 12.52 -7.01 -0.78
N VAL A 482 11.49 -7.39 -0.03
CA VAL A 482 10.11 -7.02 -0.31
C VAL A 482 9.44 -6.38 0.91
N CYS A 483 8.48 -5.47 0.69
CA CYS A 483 7.63 -4.98 1.79
C CYS A 483 6.57 -6.02 2.17
N GLU A 484 5.97 -5.86 3.35
CA GLU A 484 4.90 -6.73 3.84
C GLU A 484 3.74 -6.91 2.84
N ALA A 485 3.27 -5.82 2.20
CA ALA A 485 2.19 -5.89 1.22
C ALA A 485 2.54 -6.77 0.00
N THR A 486 3.79 -6.69 -0.49
CA THR A 486 4.27 -7.55 -1.58
C THR A 486 4.33 -9.00 -1.13
N ARG A 487 4.86 -9.27 0.08
CA ARG A 487 4.94 -10.62 0.66
C ARG A 487 3.56 -11.26 0.73
N ARG A 488 2.60 -10.65 1.45
CA ARG A 488 1.22 -11.16 1.55
C ARG A 488 0.57 -11.37 0.18
N ALA A 489 0.88 -10.51 -0.79
CA ALA A 489 0.34 -10.60 -2.14
C ALA A 489 0.93 -11.74 -2.99
N SER A 490 2.08 -12.30 -2.61
CA SER A 490 2.84 -13.30 -3.38
C SER A 490 3.25 -14.55 -2.60
N ASP A 491 2.87 -14.65 -1.31
CA ASP A 491 3.13 -15.77 -0.39
C ASP A 491 2.69 -17.15 -0.92
N LEU A 492 1.74 -17.19 -1.87
CA LEU A 492 1.30 -18.44 -2.51
C LEU A 492 2.29 -19.00 -3.54
N SER A 493 3.23 -18.18 -4.00
CA SER A 493 4.14 -18.50 -5.11
C SER A 493 5.62 -18.30 -4.76
N ILE A 494 5.92 -17.66 -3.63
CA ILE A 494 7.27 -17.28 -3.24
C ILE A 494 7.48 -17.58 -1.77
N THR A 495 8.60 -18.25 -1.48
CA THR A 495 9.04 -18.51 -0.12
C THR A 495 9.91 -17.36 0.37
N TYR A 496 9.62 -16.89 1.58
CA TYR A 496 10.29 -15.77 2.22
C TYR A 496 11.04 -16.18 3.49
N ASP A 497 12.18 -15.54 3.73
CA ASP A 497 12.89 -15.62 5.02
C ASP A 497 12.28 -14.62 6.00
N VAL A 498 11.67 -15.16 7.07
CA VAL A 498 10.96 -14.39 8.10
C VAL A 498 11.64 -14.48 9.48
N THR A 499 12.73 -15.25 9.63
CA THR A 499 13.30 -15.55 10.96
C THR A 499 14.31 -14.52 11.45
N HIS A 500 14.82 -13.64 10.58
CA HIS A 500 15.88 -12.67 10.92
C HIS A 500 15.63 -11.24 10.40
N THR A 501 14.46 -10.96 9.82
CA THR A 501 14.11 -9.67 9.24
C THR A 501 13.02 -8.98 10.07
N PRO A 502 13.05 -7.64 10.24
CA PRO A 502 11.96 -6.90 10.91
C PRO A 502 10.63 -7.18 10.21
N VAL A 503 9.51 -7.21 10.95
CA VAL A 503 8.16 -7.57 10.45
C VAL A 503 7.75 -6.83 9.16
N GLU A 504 8.32 -5.65 8.92
CA GLU A 504 8.03 -4.77 7.78
C GLU A 504 8.78 -5.14 6.47
N ARG A 505 9.75 -6.06 6.50
CA ARG A 505 10.62 -6.39 5.35
C ARG A 505 10.90 -7.89 5.31
N SER A 506 10.91 -8.49 4.12
CA SER A 506 11.21 -9.93 4.00
C SER A 506 12.07 -10.23 2.79
N ARG A 507 12.97 -11.20 2.92
CA ARG A 507 13.89 -11.60 1.85
C ARG A 507 13.28 -12.73 1.02
N ALA A 508 13.21 -12.56 -0.30
CA ALA A 508 12.72 -13.60 -1.20
C ALA A 508 13.78 -14.68 -1.39
N LEU A 509 13.42 -15.95 -1.11
CA LEU A 509 14.34 -17.08 -1.16
C LEU A 509 14.20 -17.89 -2.45
N THR A 510 12.98 -18.37 -2.74
CA THR A 510 12.73 -19.31 -3.83
C THR A 510 11.33 -19.13 -4.38
N PHE A 511 11.19 -19.24 -5.70
CA PHE A 511 9.92 -19.27 -6.40
C PHE A 511 9.42 -20.71 -6.54
N HIS A 512 8.13 -20.93 -6.26
CA HIS A 512 7.46 -22.20 -6.47
C HIS A 512 6.46 -22.07 -7.62
N PRO A 513 6.62 -22.83 -8.73
CA PRO A 513 5.68 -22.81 -9.84
C PRO A 513 4.32 -23.46 -9.48
N GLU A 514 4.27 -24.27 -8.42
CA GLU A 514 3.09 -25.03 -8.03
C GLU A 514 2.46 -24.44 -6.77
N ILE A 515 1.28 -23.81 -6.93
CA ILE A 515 0.40 -23.49 -5.81
C ILE A 515 -0.17 -24.82 -5.31
N GLN A 516 0.32 -25.29 -4.16
CA GLN A 516 -0.05 -26.57 -3.57
C GLN A 516 -0.87 -26.35 -2.28
N GLU A 517 -2.04 -26.99 -2.26
CA GLU A 517 -2.66 -27.60 -1.06
C GLU A 517 -3.46 -26.78 -0.02
N LEU A 518 -3.60 -25.46 -0.10
CA LEU A 518 -4.43 -24.75 0.90
C LEU A 518 -5.96 -24.91 0.73
N GLU A 519 -6.46 -25.36 -0.43
CA GLU A 519 -7.89 -25.35 -0.77
C GLU A 519 -8.73 -26.53 -0.23
N LEU A 520 -8.11 -27.61 0.24
CA LEU A 520 -8.85 -28.83 0.61
C LEU A 520 -9.59 -28.75 1.96
N THR A 521 -9.29 -27.74 2.78
CA THR A 521 -9.89 -27.57 4.12
C THR A 521 -11.19 -26.75 4.12
N VAL A 522 -11.52 -26.09 3.00
CA VAL A 522 -12.72 -25.27 2.85
C VAL A 522 -13.90 -26.16 2.42
N PRO A 523 -15.09 -26.06 3.06
CA PRO A 523 -16.23 -26.90 2.68
C PRO A 523 -16.70 -26.60 1.25
N PHE A 524 -17.07 -27.66 0.53
CA PHE A 524 -17.64 -27.57 -0.81
C PHE A 524 -19.15 -27.35 -0.69
N VAL A 525 -19.66 -26.17 -1.09
CA VAL A 525 -21.04 -25.73 -0.85
C VAL A 525 -21.78 -25.51 -2.16
N ASN A 526 -22.98 -26.12 -2.28
CA ASN A 526 -23.96 -25.94 -3.35
C ASN A 526 -23.40 -25.97 -4.79
N ARG A 527 -22.60 -26.99 -5.09
CA ARG A 527 -22.06 -27.28 -6.44
C ARG A 527 -22.28 -28.73 -6.88
N ASP A 528 -23.20 -29.42 -6.20
CA ASP A 528 -23.51 -30.82 -6.44
C ASP A 528 -24.09 -31.07 -7.83
N ARG A 529 -24.81 -30.09 -8.40
CA ARG A 529 -25.42 -30.22 -9.72
C ARG A 529 -24.35 -30.27 -10.81
N GLU A 530 -23.40 -29.35 -10.76
CA GLU A 530 -22.30 -29.26 -11.72
C GLU A 530 -21.35 -30.44 -11.57
N LEU A 531 -21.06 -30.86 -10.33
CA LEU A 531 -20.27 -32.05 -10.06
C LEU A 531 -20.96 -33.32 -10.62
N LYS A 532 -22.26 -33.49 -10.39
CA LYS A 532 -23.05 -34.62 -10.95
C LYS A 532 -23.07 -34.59 -12.47
N MET A 533 -23.13 -33.41 -13.08
CA MET A 533 -23.05 -33.25 -14.54
C MET A 533 -21.70 -33.72 -15.08
N LEU A 534 -20.59 -33.31 -14.47
CA LEU A 534 -19.25 -33.77 -14.85
C LEU A 534 -19.10 -35.30 -14.70
N LEU A 535 -19.59 -35.86 -13.58
CA LEU A 535 -19.58 -37.30 -13.34
C LEU A 535 -20.45 -38.07 -14.36
N GLY A 536 -21.60 -37.51 -14.75
CA GLY A 536 -22.46 -38.10 -15.77
C GLY A 536 -21.81 -38.10 -17.16
N LEU A 537 -21.16 -37.00 -17.54
CA LEU A 537 -20.40 -36.93 -18.80
C LEU A 537 -19.18 -37.86 -18.79
N PHE A 538 -18.52 -38.02 -17.65
CA PHE A 538 -17.44 -38.99 -17.49
C PHE A 538 -17.92 -40.44 -17.68
N ASP A 539 -19.05 -40.83 -17.07
CA ASP A 539 -19.66 -42.15 -17.28
C ASP A 539 -20.05 -42.35 -18.77
N GLN A 540 -20.56 -41.31 -19.43
CA GLN A 540 -20.86 -41.36 -20.86
C GLN A 540 -19.60 -41.58 -21.71
N VAL A 541 -18.50 -40.87 -21.44
CA VAL A 541 -17.21 -41.05 -22.12
C VAL A 541 -16.68 -42.47 -21.90
N CYS A 542 -16.76 -42.99 -20.68
CA CYS A 542 -16.36 -44.36 -20.34
C CYS A 542 -17.16 -45.41 -21.12
N ARG A 543 -18.48 -45.22 -21.30
CA ARG A 543 -19.34 -46.19 -22.00
C ARG A 543 -19.26 -46.09 -23.53
N GLN A 544 -19.12 -44.87 -24.05
CA GLN A 544 -19.19 -44.63 -25.49
C GLN A 544 -17.82 -44.63 -26.17
N SER A 545 -16.72 -44.53 -25.41
CA SER A 545 -15.34 -44.40 -25.91
C SER A 545 -15.21 -43.30 -26.96
N ARG A 546 -15.69 -42.10 -26.63
CA ARG A 546 -15.67 -40.94 -27.52
C ARG A 546 -15.29 -39.69 -26.75
N THR A 547 -14.54 -38.81 -27.41
CA THR A 547 -14.10 -37.56 -26.81
C THR A 547 -15.25 -36.60 -26.55
N HIS A 548 -15.27 -35.97 -25.38
CA HIS A 548 -16.25 -34.93 -25.03
C HIS A 548 -15.55 -33.71 -24.41
N LEU A 549 -15.94 -32.52 -24.84
CA LEU A 549 -15.44 -31.25 -24.30
C LEU A 549 -16.44 -30.68 -23.30
N VAL A 550 -15.95 -30.30 -22.12
CA VAL A 550 -16.70 -29.54 -21.14
C VAL A 550 -16.02 -28.20 -20.93
N THR A 551 -16.74 -27.11 -21.15
CA THR A 551 -16.27 -25.75 -20.83
C THR A 551 -17.00 -25.28 -19.56
N VAL A 552 -16.25 -25.04 -18.50
CA VAL A 552 -16.72 -24.46 -17.24
C VAL A 552 -16.40 -22.98 -17.24
N LEU A 553 -17.43 -22.16 -17.47
CA LEU A 553 -17.37 -20.71 -17.43
C LEU A 553 -17.62 -20.21 -16.01
N GLY A 554 -16.99 -19.09 -15.66
CA GLY A 554 -17.40 -18.34 -14.49
C GLY A 554 -16.38 -17.30 -14.08
N GLU A 555 -16.80 -16.42 -13.18
CA GLU A 555 -16.00 -15.32 -12.66
C GLU A 555 -14.75 -15.80 -11.90
N PRO A 556 -13.73 -14.93 -11.73
CA PRO A 556 -12.57 -15.24 -10.90
C PRO A 556 -13.00 -15.58 -9.47
N GLY A 557 -12.43 -16.63 -8.89
CA GLY A 557 -12.75 -17.03 -7.52
C GLY A 557 -14.10 -17.75 -7.32
N ILE A 558 -14.90 -17.93 -8.36
CA ILE A 558 -16.25 -18.53 -8.28
C ILE A 558 -16.27 -20.02 -7.87
N GLY A 559 -15.09 -20.68 -7.87
CA GLY A 559 -14.91 -22.09 -7.50
C GLY A 559 -14.64 -23.06 -8.66
N LYS A 560 -14.22 -22.59 -9.85
CA LYS A 560 -13.92 -23.46 -11.01
C LYS A 560 -12.86 -24.54 -10.70
N SER A 561 -11.70 -24.13 -10.17
CA SER A 561 -10.62 -25.06 -9.80
C SER A 561 -11.05 -25.99 -8.67
N ARG A 562 -11.77 -25.48 -7.67
CA ARG A 562 -12.32 -26.31 -6.58
C ARG A 562 -13.27 -27.41 -7.09
N LEU A 563 -14.12 -27.11 -8.07
CA LEU A 563 -15.00 -28.10 -8.71
C LEU A 563 -14.19 -29.20 -9.42
N VAL A 564 -13.11 -28.84 -10.12
CA VAL A 564 -12.22 -29.80 -10.77
C VAL A 564 -11.54 -30.70 -9.74
N VAL A 565 -11.03 -30.12 -8.65
CA VAL A 565 -10.36 -30.87 -7.57
C VAL A 565 -11.32 -31.87 -6.92
N GLU A 566 -12.57 -31.48 -6.64
CA GLU A 566 -13.57 -32.42 -6.09
C GLU A 566 -13.98 -33.49 -7.11
N PHE A 567 -14.08 -33.14 -8.40
CA PHE A 567 -14.31 -34.12 -9.47
C PHE A 567 -13.18 -35.16 -9.54
N ASP A 568 -11.93 -34.71 -9.57
CA ASP A 568 -10.73 -35.56 -9.60
C ASP A 568 -10.68 -36.52 -8.40
N ARG A 569 -11.00 -36.00 -7.20
CA ARG A 569 -11.09 -36.78 -5.96
C ARG A 569 -12.12 -37.90 -6.07
N VAL A 570 -13.30 -37.62 -6.61
CA VAL A 570 -14.37 -38.62 -6.75
C VAL A 570 -14.01 -39.70 -7.78
N ILE A 571 -13.46 -39.34 -8.94
CA ILE A 571 -13.10 -40.33 -9.98
C ILE A 571 -11.92 -41.20 -9.57
N THR A 572 -10.94 -40.64 -8.86
CA THR A 572 -9.77 -41.37 -8.36
C THR A 572 -10.15 -42.30 -7.21
N GLY A 573 -11.09 -41.88 -6.35
CA GLY A 573 -11.63 -42.71 -5.27
C GLY A 573 -12.58 -43.82 -5.72
N ALA A 574 -13.38 -43.59 -6.77
CA ALA A 574 -14.39 -44.53 -7.25
C ALA A 574 -13.87 -45.54 -8.28
N SER A 575 -12.80 -45.22 -9.00
CA SER A 575 -12.28 -46.05 -10.09
C SER A 575 -10.77 -45.90 -10.18
N GLY A 576 -10.02 -46.79 -9.53
CA GLY A 576 -8.56 -46.86 -9.61
C GLY A 576 -7.98 -47.18 -11.01
N LYS A 577 -8.78 -47.02 -12.08
CA LYS A 577 -8.41 -47.17 -13.50
C LYS A 577 -8.56 -45.87 -14.31
N SER A 578 -9.12 -44.81 -13.72
CA SER A 578 -9.21 -43.48 -14.36
C SER A 578 -7.88 -42.75 -14.22
N ARG A 579 -7.42 -42.08 -15.27
CA ARG A 579 -6.24 -41.21 -15.22
C ARG A 579 -6.67 -39.77 -15.44
N CYS A 580 -6.24 -38.87 -14.57
CA CYS A 580 -6.49 -37.44 -14.70
C CYS A 580 -5.16 -36.71 -14.95
N LEU A 581 -5.11 -35.91 -16.01
CA LEU A 581 -4.01 -35.03 -16.35
C LEU A 581 -4.49 -33.60 -16.14
N ILE A 582 -3.89 -32.88 -15.21
CA ILE A 582 -4.19 -31.47 -14.97
C ILE A 582 -3.12 -30.63 -15.66
N CYS A 583 -3.52 -29.96 -16.72
CA CYS A 583 -2.74 -28.98 -17.45
C CYS A 583 -3.11 -27.59 -16.93
N ARG A 584 -2.18 -26.92 -16.25
CA ARG A 584 -2.38 -25.52 -15.87
C ARG A 584 -1.80 -24.62 -16.96
N THR A 585 -2.58 -23.66 -17.45
CA THR A 585 -1.99 -22.59 -18.24
C THR A 585 -1.15 -21.73 -17.29
N PRO A 586 0.19 -21.66 -17.48
CA PRO A 586 1.06 -21.02 -16.51
C PRO A 586 0.65 -19.56 -16.30
N HIS A 587 0.75 -19.12 -15.05
CA HIS A 587 0.43 -17.75 -14.64
C HIS A 587 1.38 -16.71 -15.26
N PHE A 588 2.56 -17.13 -15.71
CA PHE A 588 3.66 -16.25 -16.12
C PHE A 588 4.37 -16.73 -17.39
N GLY A 589 4.74 -15.76 -18.23
CA GLY A 589 5.65 -15.92 -19.37
C GLY A 589 4.94 -16.13 -20.71
N ARG A 590 5.46 -15.48 -21.76
CA ARG A 590 5.23 -15.89 -23.16
C ARG A 590 6.12 -17.09 -23.51
N ASP A 591 6.34 -18.01 -22.57
CA ASP A 591 7.01 -19.27 -22.91
C ASP A 591 6.03 -20.03 -23.81
N SER A 592 6.48 -20.37 -25.03
CA SER A 592 5.87 -21.26 -26.03
C SER A 592 4.37 -21.55 -25.87
N ALA A 593 3.55 -21.36 -26.92
CA ALA A 593 2.15 -21.81 -27.02
C ALA A 593 1.82 -23.19 -26.38
N LEU A 594 2.84 -24.05 -26.30
CA LEU A 594 2.79 -25.44 -25.89
C LEU A 594 3.24 -25.67 -24.43
N THR A 595 3.55 -24.63 -23.65
CA THR A 595 3.96 -24.77 -22.25
C THR A 595 2.96 -25.53 -21.37
N PRO A 596 1.63 -25.33 -21.49
CA PRO A 596 0.66 -26.14 -20.74
C PRO A 596 0.74 -27.63 -21.11
N LEU A 597 1.11 -27.92 -22.36
CA LEU A 597 1.29 -29.29 -22.86
C LEU A 597 2.59 -29.90 -22.33
N SER A 598 3.69 -29.14 -22.30
CA SER A 598 4.97 -29.63 -21.76
C SER A 598 4.87 -29.88 -20.25
N GLU A 599 4.21 -29.00 -19.50
CA GLU A 599 3.95 -29.18 -18.06
C GLU A 599 3.08 -30.41 -17.77
N SER A 600 2.08 -30.69 -18.61
CA SER A 600 1.28 -31.91 -18.45
C SER A 600 2.11 -33.19 -18.60
N VAL A 601 3.08 -33.18 -19.51
CA VAL A 601 4.00 -34.31 -19.74
C VAL A 601 5.00 -34.43 -18.59
N LYS A 602 5.55 -33.30 -18.11
CA LYS A 602 6.42 -33.26 -16.93
C LYS A 602 5.72 -33.80 -15.69
N SER A 603 4.50 -33.34 -15.42
CA SER A 603 3.67 -33.77 -14.31
C SER A 603 3.40 -35.28 -14.37
N TYR A 604 3.00 -35.79 -15.54
CA TYR A 604 2.80 -37.23 -15.74
C TYR A 604 4.08 -38.05 -15.51
N ALA A 605 5.21 -37.57 -16.01
CA ALA A 605 6.52 -38.20 -15.83
C ALA A 605 7.13 -37.96 -14.44
N ARG A 606 6.47 -37.19 -13.56
CA ARG A 606 6.97 -36.79 -12.23
C ARG A 606 8.34 -36.08 -12.29
N ILE A 607 8.50 -35.26 -13.32
CA ILE A 607 9.66 -34.39 -13.51
C ILE A 607 9.43 -33.09 -12.74
N THR A 608 10.37 -32.74 -11.88
CA THR A 608 10.38 -31.51 -11.08
C THR A 608 11.36 -30.51 -11.68
N SER A 609 11.17 -29.22 -11.41
CA SER A 609 12.09 -28.17 -11.86
C SER A 609 13.50 -28.27 -11.28
N THR A 610 13.67 -29.04 -10.20
CA THR A 610 14.96 -29.30 -9.54
C THR A 610 15.70 -30.52 -10.09
N ASP A 611 15.09 -31.29 -10.99
CA ASP A 611 15.73 -32.47 -11.55
C ASP A 611 16.82 -32.08 -12.56
N PRO A 612 18.04 -32.64 -12.46
CA PRO A 612 19.03 -32.56 -13.53
C PRO A 612 18.49 -33.11 -14.85
N VAL A 613 18.97 -32.58 -15.98
CA VAL A 613 18.49 -32.92 -17.33
C VAL A 613 18.55 -34.43 -17.60
N GLU A 614 19.58 -35.11 -17.11
CA GLU A 614 19.75 -36.56 -17.24
C GLU A 614 18.68 -37.34 -16.46
N VAL A 615 18.34 -36.88 -15.26
CA VAL A 615 17.31 -37.49 -14.39
C VAL A 615 15.92 -37.29 -15.00
N ALA A 616 15.62 -36.06 -15.43
CA ALA A 616 14.38 -35.73 -16.11
C ALA A 616 14.20 -36.55 -17.41
N GLY A 617 15.27 -36.68 -18.20
CA GLY A 617 15.28 -37.51 -19.41
C GLY A 617 14.99 -38.98 -19.15
N LYS A 618 15.53 -39.54 -18.05
CA LYS A 618 15.28 -40.93 -17.65
C LYS A 618 13.83 -41.14 -17.19
N LYS A 619 13.31 -40.23 -16.36
CA LYS A 619 11.90 -40.24 -15.91
C LYS A 619 10.92 -40.21 -17.09
N LEU A 620 11.19 -39.37 -18.09
CA LEU A 620 10.37 -39.31 -19.31
C LEU A 620 10.42 -40.63 -20.10
N ALA A 621 11.61 -41.21 -20.27
CA ALA A 621 11.79 -42.48 -20.97
C ALA A 621 11.08 -43.65 -20.26
N ASP A 622 11.06 -43.65 -18.93
CA ASP A 622 10.34 -44.64 -18.13
C ASP A 622 8.82 -44.47 -18.25
N ALA A 623 8.33 -43.22 -18.25
CA ALA A 623 6.91 -42.91 -18.43
C ALA A 623 6.40 -43.32 -19.82
N VAL A 624 7.15 -43.02 -20.89
CA VAL A 624 6.77 -43.41 -22.27
C VAL A 624 6.79 -44.94 -22.44
N ARG A 625 7.79 -45.63 -21.89
CA ARG A 625 7.85 -47.10 -21.92
C ARG A 625 6.69 -47.76 -21.17
N SER A 626 6.26 -47.17 -20.07
CA SER A 626 5.09 -47.64 -19.31
C SER A 626 3.78 -47.50 -20.11
N LEU A 627 3.68 -46.49 -20.98
CA LEU A 627 2.50 -46.22 -21.80
C LEU A 627 2.44 -47.03 -23.10
N ALA A 628 3.55 -47.11 -23.83
CA ALA A 628 3.58 -47.66 -25.20
C ALA A 628 4.33 -49.00 -25.33
N GLY A 629 4.92 -49.51 -24.25
CA GLY A 629 5.77 -50.69 -24.27
C GLY A 629 7.14 -50.44 -24.90
N ALA A 630 7.83 -51.50 -25.34
CA ALA A 630 9.10 -51.41 -26.06
C ALA A 630 8.88 -51.53 -27.57
N GLY A 631 9.31 -50.54 -28.36
CA GLY A 631 9.13 -50.56 -29.81
C GLY A 631 9.51 -49.24 -30.50
N ALA A 632 9.33 -49.19 -31.83
CA ALA A 632 9.65 -48.03 -32.65
C ALA A 632 8.75 -46.81 -32.35
N GLU A 633 7.48 -47.04 -31.98
CA GLU A 633 6.55 -45.99 -31.56
C GLU A 633 7.02 -45.29 -30.26
N SER A 634 7.46 -46.06 -29.26
CA SER A 634 7.97 -45.51 -27.99
C SER A 634 9.23 -44.66 -28.19
N SER A 635 10.14 -45.08 -29.08
CA SER A 635 11.37 -44.32 -29.39
C SER A 635 11.07 -43.02 -30.14
N TRP A 636 10.14 -43.05 -31.09
CA TRP A 636 9.69 -41.85 -31.82
C TRP A 636 8.99 -40.87 -30.87
N ALA A 637 8.05 -41.36 -30.05
CA ALA A 637 7.32 -40.55 -29.08
C ALA A 637 8.26 -39.93 -28.06
N LEU A 638 9.23 -40.69 -27.55
CA LEU A 638 10.22 -40.19 -26.60
C LEU A 638 11.06 -39.07 -27.22
N SER A 639 11.53 -39.21 -28.45
CA SER A 639 12.30 -38.15 -29.14
C SER A 639 11.49 -36.86 -29.28
N ARG A 640 10.20 -36.95 -29.64
CA ARG A 640 9.35 -35.76 -29.80
C ARG A 640 8.91 -35.12 -28.48
N LEU A 641 8.67 -35.92 -27.44
CA LEU A 641 8.35 -35.41 -26.10
C LEU A 641 9.57 -34.79 -25.40
N ARG A 642 10.79 -35.28 -25.65
CA ARG A 642 12.01 -34.64 -25.15
C ARG A 642 12.18 -33.22 -25.67
N ALA A 643 11.93 -32.99 -26.96
CA ALA A 643 11.91 -31.67 -27.56
C ALA A 643 10.81 -30.78 -26.95
N LEU A 644 9.61 -31.32 -26.70
CA LEU A 644 8.50 -30.59 -26.08
C LEU A 644 8.80 -30.16 -24.63
N VAL A 645 9.54 -30.98 -23.88
CA VAL A 645 9.91 -30.75 -22.46
C VAL A 645 11.22 -29.97 -22.32
N SER A 646 11.84 -29.54 -23.42
CA SER A 646 13.11 -28.81 -23.45
C SER A 646 14.29 -29.60 -22.85
N LEU A 647 14.35 -30.91 -23.10
CA LEU A 647 15.42 -31.81 -22.60
C LEU A 647 16.51 -32.11 -23.63
N ASP A 648 16.45 -31.51 -24.82
CA ASP A 648 17.45 -31.69 -25.87
C ASP A 648 18.39 -30.46 -25.92
N ASN A 649 19.68 -30.70 -25.70
CA ASN A 649 20.73 -29.67 -25.60
C ASN A 649 21.33 -29.27 -26.97
N GLY A 650 20.67 -29.59 -28.08
CA GLY A 650 21.28 -29.54 -29.41
C GLY A 650 20.38 -28.89 -30.46
N GLU A 651 20.89 -27.80 -31.02
CA GLU A 651 20.40 -27.00 -32.16
C GLU A 651 18.97 -26.44 -32.01
N GLU A 652 18.85 -25.13 -32.17
CA GLU A 652 17.61 -24.37 -32.33
C GLU A 652 16.86 -24.81 -33.60
N GLY A 653 16.44 -26.07 -33.66
CA GLY A 653 15.46 -26.53 -34.61
C GLY A 653 14.14 -25.89 -34.23
N GLN A 654 13.65 -24.97 -35.07
CA GLN A 654 12.27 -24.51 -35.07
C GLN A 654 11.34 -25.74 -35.19
N GLN A 655 11.07 -26.41 -34.07
CA GLN A 655 10.10 -27.49 -34.02
C GLN A 655 8.77 -26.87 -34.44
N THR A 656 8.26 -27.28 -35.60
CA THR A 656 7.04 -26.68 -36.11
C THR A 656 5.92 -27.01 -35.13
N GLN A 657 5.14 -26.02 -34.73
CA GLN A 657 4.01 -26.14 -33.80
C GLN A 657 3.07 -27.33 -34.10
N ARG A 658 2.91 -27.68 -35.38
CA ARG A 658 2.18 -28.86 -35.85
C ARG A 658 2.79 -30.18 -35.38
N GLU A 659 4.11 -30.32 -35.36
CA GLU A 659 4.82 -31.52 -34.91
C GLU A 659 4.62 -31.75 -33.42
N SER A 660 4.75 -30.69 -32.61
CA SER A 660 4.50 -30.75 -31.16
C SER A 660 3.03 -31.07 -30.83
N SER A 661 2.08 -30.49 -31.57
CA SER A 661 0.66 -30.80 -31.43
C SER A 661 0.35 -32.27 -31.74
N THR A 662 1.08 -32.85 -32.70
CA THR A 662 0.96 -34.26 -33.09
C THR A 662 1.57 -35.18 -32.04
N ALA A 663 2.75 -34.82 -31.52
CA ALA A 663 3.42 -35.56 -30.45
C ALA A 663 2.56 -35.63 -29.18
N TRP A 664 1.94 -34.51 -28.79
CA TRP A 664 1.07 -34.49 -27.62
C TRP A 664 -0.25 -35.25 -27.83
N ARG A 665 -0.84 -35.18 -29.03
CA ARG A 665 -2.02 -35.99 -29.38
C ARG A 665 -1.74 -37.49 -29.24
N GLN A 666 -0.62 -37.94 -29.79
CA GLN A 666 -0.22 -39.35 -29.65
C GLN A 666 0.05 -39.70 -28.20
N PHE A 667 0.64 -38.79 -27.41
CA PHE A 667 0.78 -38.99 -25.97
C PHE A 667 -0.56 -39.22 -25.28
N LEU A 668 -1.61 -38.44 -25.61
CA LEU A 668 -2.95 -38.67 -25.08
C LEU A 668 -3.54 -40.02 -25.54
N GLU A 669 -3.33 -40.41 -26.80
CA GLU A 669 -3.76 -41.70 -27.33
C GLU A 669 -3.11 -42.86 -26.56
N MET A 670 -1.79 -42.79 -26.36
CA MET A 670 -1.05 -43.76 -25.56
C MET A 670 -1.52 -43.76 -24.09
N ALA A 671 -1.74 -42.60 -23.49
CA ALA A 671 -2.23 -42.47 -22.12
C ALA A 671 -3.65 -43.02 -21.93
N GLY A 672 -4.52 -42.85 -22.92
CA GLY A 672 -5.91 -43.31 -22.95
C GLY A 672 -6.09 -44.77 -23.36
N SER A 673 -5.05 -45.43 -23.90
CA SER A 673 -5.11 -46.86 -24.24
C SER A 673 -5.33 -47.76 -23.01
N GLY A 674 -4.93 -47.29 -21.81
CA GLY A 674 -5.04 -48.01 -20.54
C GLY A 674 -6.34 -47.78 -19.76
N GLY A 675 -7.25 -46.93 -20.25
CA GLY A 675 -8.49 -46.55 -19.55
C GLY A 675 -8.96 -45.14 -19.89
N PRO A 676 -10.13 -44.71 -19.36
CA PRO A 676 -10.65 -43.37 -19.60
C PRO A 676 -9.68 -42.30 -19.07
N LEU A 677 -9.38 -41.32 -19.92
CA LEU A 677 -8.46 -40.23 -19.66
C LEU A 677 -9.25 -38.93 -19.46
N VAL A 678 -8.98 -38.22 -18.36
CA VAL A 678 -9.47 -36.87 -18.14
C VAL A 678 -8.30 -35.92 -18.37
N VAL A 679 -8.50 -34.89 -19.19
CA VAL A 679 -7.55 -33.79 -19.37
C VAL A 679 -8.24 -32.51 -18.92
N VAL A 680 -7.72 -31.90 -17.86
CA VAL A 680 -8.18 -30.60 -17.37
C VAL A 680 -7.23 -29.53 -17.91
N ILE A 681 -7.76 -28.48 -18.54
CA ILE A 681 -7.00 -27.28 -18.91
C ILE A 681 -7.56 -26.10 -18.11
N GLU A 682 -6.80 -25.64 -17.12
CA GLU A 682 -7.23 -24.53 -16.26
C GLU A 682 -6.92 -23.16 -16.88
N ASP A 683 -7.84 -22.20 -16.69
CA ASP A 683 -7.70 -20.79 -17.06
C ASP A 683 -7.42 -20.54 -18.56
N LEU A 684 -8.13 -21.23 -19.46
CA LEU A 684 -7.89 -21.21 -20.91
C LEU A 684 -8.02 -19.81 -21.56
N HIS A 685 -8.77 -18.88 -20.98
CA HIS A 685 -8.80 -17.47 -21.40
C HIS A 685 -7.40 -16.82 -21.49
N ARG A 686 -6.42 -17.30 -20.71
CA ARG A 686 -5.02 -16.85 -20.76
C ARG A 686 -4.22 -17.43 -21.92
N ALA A 687 -4.73 -18.46 -22.58
CA ALA A 687 -4.01 -19.16 -23.62
C ALA A 687 -3.93 -18.35 -24.92
N ASP A 688 -2.94 -18.66 -25.73
CA ASP A 688 -2.82 -18.10 -27.07
C ASP A 688 -3.80 -18.79 -28.06
N ASP A 689 -3.96 -18.20 -29.25
CA ASP A 689 -4.91 -18.72 -30.25
C ASP A 689 -4.56 -20.13 -30.70
N VAL A 690 -3.28 -20.49 -30.62
CA VAL A 690 -2.75 -21.80 -30.99
C VAL A 690 -3.32 -22.87 -30.09
N LEU A 691 -3.23 -22.70 -28.76
CA LEU A 691 -3.75 -23.70 -27.82
C LEU A 691 -5.28 -23.79 -27.93
N LEU A 692 -5.96 -22.68 -28.18
CA LEU A 692 -7.41 -22.66 -28.43
C LEU A 692 -7.77 -23.50 -29.66
N ASP A 693 -7.10 -23.26 -30.79
CA ASP A 693 -7.31 -24.00 -32.03
C ASP A 693 -6.96 -25.48 -31.88
N PHE A 694 -5.95 -25.79 -31.08
CA PHE A 694 -5.56 -27.16 -30.77
C PHE A 694 -6.63 -27.91 -29.97
N VAL A 695 -7.15 -27.31 -28.90
CA VAL A 695 -8.26 -27.89 -28.11
C VAL A 695 -9.50 -28.07 -28.97
N ASP A 696 -9.82 -27.11 -29.85
CA ASP A 696 -10.91 -27.28 -30.81
C ASP A 696 -10.64 -28.46 -31.77
N HIS A 697 -9.44 -28.54 -32.33
CA HIS A 697 -9.06 -29.61 -33.24
C HIS A 697 -9.14 -31.00 -32.61
N LEU A 698 -8.70 -31.16 -31.35
CA LEU A 698 -8.82 -32.42 -30.60
C LEU A 698 -10.27 -32.89 -30.53
N THR A 699 -11.21 -31.99 -30.27
CA THR A 699 -12.63 -32.36 -30.15
C THR A 699 -13.26 -32.81 -31.47
N ARG A 700 -12.68 -32.36 -32.60
CA ARG A 700 -13.15 -32.71 -33.95
C ARG A 700 -12.50 -33.99 -34.50
N HIS A 701 -11.25 -34.28 -34.13
CA HIS A 701 -10.42 -35.31 -34.78
C HIS A 701 -9.85 -36.38 -33.83
N ALA A 702 -10.00 -36.25 -32.51
CA ALA A 702 -9.71 -37.35 -31.58
C ALA A 702 -10.75 -38.45 -31.85
N GLY A 703 -10.30 -39.62 -32.31
CA GLY A 703 -11.15 -40.73 -32.75
C GLY A 703 -12.01 -41.36 -31.63
N SER A 704 -12.01 -42.69 -31.53
CA SER A 704 -12.75 -43.45 -30.50
C SER A 704 -12.03 -43.49 -29.14
N LEU A 705 -11.42 -42.39 -28.71
CA LEU A 705 -10.72 -42.30 -27.44
C LEU A 705 -11.70 -41.99 -26.31
N PRO A 706 -11.68 -42.73 -25.17
CA PRO A 706 -12.44 -42.39 -23.97
C PRO A 706 -11.80 -41.19 -23.26
N LEU A 707 -11.88 -40.00 -23.88
CA LEU A 707 -11.24 -38.77 -23.43
C LEU A 707 -12.27 -37.73 -23.00
N LEU A 708 -12.22 -37.29 -21.73
CA LEU A 708 -12.97 -36.14 -21.24
C LEU A 708 -12.04 -34.94 -21.14
N VAL A 709 -12.28 -33.90 -21.92
CA VAL A 709 -11.52 -32.64 -21.84
C VAL A 709 -12.34 -31.64 -21.05
N ILE A 710 -11.85 -31.23 -19.88
CA ILE A 710 -12.47 -30.19 -19.05
C ILE A 710 -11.65 -28.92 -19.20
N VAL A 711 -12.28 -27.82 -19.57
CA VAL A 711 -11.65 -26.51 -19.72
C VAL A 711 -12.29 -25.58 -18.71
N THR A 712 -11.50 -24.92 -17.86
CA THR A 712 -11.98 -23.81 -17.05
C THR A 712 -11.62 -22.49 -17.72
N THR A 713 -12.56 -21.56 -17.82
CA THR A 713 -12.32 -20.27 -18.45
C THR A 713 -13.24 -19.19 -17.90
N ARG A 714 -12.95 -17.94 -18.25
CA ARG A 714 -13.78 -16.78 -17.95
C ARG A 714 -14.62 -16.41 -19.19
N PRO A 715 -15.71 -15.65 -19.03
CA PRO A 715 -16.58 -15.33 -20.16
C PRO A 715 -15.87 -14.57 -21.30
N ASP A 716 -14.79 -13.82 -21.03
CA ASP A 716 -14.00 -13.01 -21.99
C ASP A 716 -13.40 -13.83 -23.13
N LEU A 717 -13.21 -15.14 -22.94
CA LEU A 717 -12.84 -16.02 -24.03
C LEU A 717 -13.89 -16.02 -25.16
N LEU A 718 -15.18 -15.86 -24.84
CA LEU A 718 -16.27 -15.88 -25.82
C LEU A 718 -16.33 -14.59 -26.65
N ASP A 719 -15.83 -13.47 -26.14
CA ASP A 719 -15.64 -12.25 -26.97
C ASP A 719 -14.57 -12.47 -28.03
N ARG A 720 -13.45 -13.07 -27.61
CA ARG A 720 -12.33 -13.39 -28.52
C ARG A 720 -12.70 -14.51 -29.50
N ARG A 721 -13.47 -15.50 -29.06
CA ARG A 721 -13.90 -16.67 -29.85
C ARG A 721 -15.40 -16.94 -29.66
N PRO A 722 -16.31 -16.20 -30.35
CA PRO A 722 -17.75 -16.39 -30.20
C PRO A 722 -18.27 -17.77 -30.60
N ALA A 723 -17.55 -18.44 -31.52
CA ALA A 723 -17.87 -19.80 -31.96
C ALA A 723 -17.30 -20.89 -31.03
N TRP A 724 -16.69 -20.55 -29.89
CA TRP A 724 -16.11 -21.52 -28.97
C TRP A 724 -17.17 -22.49 -28.43
N GLY A 725 -16.95 -23.79 -28.61
CA GLY A 725 -17.90 -24.84 -28.22
C GLY A 725 -19.20 -24.88 -29.06
N GLY A 726 -19.54 -23.81 -29.76
CA GLY A 726 -20.71 -23.70 -30.63
C GLY A 726 -20.61 -24.60 -31.87
N GLY A 727 -21.72 -25.25 -32.23
CA GLY A 727 -21.79 -26.10 -33.43
C GLY A 727 -21.06 -27.44 -33.34
N LYS A 728 -20.53 -27.81 -32.16
CA LYS A 728 -19.86 -29.10 -31.95
C LYS A 728 -20.85 -30.13 -31.38
N VAL A 729 -20.82 -31.35 -31.92
CA VAL A 729 -21.74 -32.43 -31.52
C VAL A 729 -21.49 -32.92 -30.08
N ARG A 730 -20.27 -32.73 -29.56
CA ARG A 730 -19.83 -33.23 -28.23
C ARG A 730 -19.10 -32.16 -27.42
N ALA A 731 -19.76 -31.02 -27.29
CA ALA A 731 -19.34 -29.97 -26.39
C ALA A 731 -20.49 -29.62 -25.45
N THR A 732 -20.17 -29.42 -24.18
CA THR A 732 -21.10 -28.94 -23.16
C THR A 732 -20.48 -27.72 -22.49
N THR A 733 -21.23 -26.64 -22.43
CA THR A 733 -20.82 -25.43 -21.71
C THR A 733 -21.70 -25.27 -20.49
N THR A 734 -21.08 -25.08 -19.32
CA THR A 734 -21.77 -24.79 -18.06
C THR A 734 -21.20 -23.50 -17.48
N THR A 735 -22.06 -22.68 -16.89
CA THR A 735 -21.66 -21.44 -16.21
C THR A 735 -21.83 -21.62 -14.71
N LEU A 736 -20.80 -21.31 -13.93
CA LEU A 736 -20.87 -21.28 -12.48
C LEU A 736 -21.44 -19.93 -12.04
N GLU A 737 -22.63 -19.97 -11.48
CA GLU A 737 -23.29 -18.80 -10.89
C GLU A 737 -22.76 -18.50 -9.48
N PRO A 738 -22.88 -17.26 -8.98
CA PRO A 738 -22.61 -16.95 -7.57
C PRO A 738 -23.43 -17.82 -6.61
N LEU A 739 -22.90 -18.07 -5.41
CA LEU A 739 -23.64 -18.75 -4.35
C LEU A 739 -24.85 -17.91 -3.94
N SER A 740 -25.94 -18.59 -3.56
CA SER A 740 -27.08 -17.93 -2.92
C SER A 740 -26.65 -17.28 -1.60
N ASP A 741 -27.37 -16.26 -1.14
CA ASP A 741 -27.08 -15.60 0.14
C ASP A 741 -27.08 -16.61 1.31
N ASP A 742 -27.96 -17.61 1.28
CA ASP A 742 -28.01 -18.67 2.29
C ASP A 742 -26.75 -19.55 2.27
N ASP A 743 -26.27 -19.94 1.09
CA ASP A 743 -25.07 -20.77 0.95
C ASP A 743 -23.79 -19.99 1.22
N ALA A 744 -23.74 -18.73 0.82
CA ALA A 744 -22.67 -17.81 1.14
C ALA A 744 -22.56 -17.61 2.66
N THR A 745 -23.70 -17.42 3.34
CA THR A 745 -23.77 -17.33 4.81
C THR A 745 -23.30 -18.62 5.46
N ARG A 746 -23.71 -19.80 4.96
CA ARG A 746 -23.25 -21.11 5.47
C ARG A 746 -21.73 -21.28 5.33
N LEU A 747 -21.18 -20.93 4.16
CA LEU A 747 -19.74 -20.98 3.91
C LEU A 747 -19.00 -20.05 4.87
N LEU A 748 -19.43 -18.80 5.00
CA LEU A 748 -18.84 -17.81 5.90
C LEU A 748 -18.87 -18.28 7.36
N ALA A 749 -20.03 -18.74 7.83
CA ALA A 749 -20.22 -19.23 9.20
C ALA A 749 -19.30 -20.43 9.48
N SER A 750 -19.16 -21.37 8.54
CA SER A 750 -18.28 -22.52 8.70
C SER A 750 -16.80 -22.11 8.85
N LEU A 751 -16.34 -21.13 8.08
CA LEU A 751 -14.95 -20.67 8.09
C LEU A 751 -14.64 -19.81 9.31
N TRP A 752 -15.62 -19.03 9.78
CA TRP A 752 -15.48 -18.21 10.97
C TRP A 752 -15.52 -19.05 12.25
N CYS A 753 -16.40 -20.05 12.35
CA CYS A 753 -16.57 -20.87 13.55
C CYS A 753 -15.49 -21.96 13.74
N ALA A 754 -14.79 -22.42 12.68
CA ALA A 754 -13.93 -23.61 12.71
C ALA A 754 -12.67 -23.57 13.63
N ARG A 755 -12.33 -22.44 14.28
CA ARG A 755 -11.27 -22.39 15.33
C ARG A 755 -11.74 -21.83 16.67
N SER A 756 -12.93 -21.27 16.75
CA SER A 756 -13.51 -20.83 18.01
C SER A 756 -14.04 -22.07 18.72
N GLY A 757 -13.20 -22.77 19.48
CA GLY A 757 -13.58 -23.92 20.31
C GLY A 757 -14.61 -23.61 21.42
N THR A 758 -15.33 -22.50 21.32
CA THR A 758 -16.35 -22.02 22.24
C THR A 758 -17.71 -22.04 21.53
N SER A 759 -18.41 -23.16 21.70
CA SER A 759 -19.87 -23.17 21.62
C SER A 759 -20.41 -22.26 22.71
N GLY A 760 -20.74 -21.02 22.38
CA GLY A 760 -21.33 -20.12 23.37
C GLY A 760 -21.35 -18.67 22.94
N ARG A 761 -22.50 -18.24 22.42
CA ARG A 761 -23.04 -16.87 22.51
C ARG A 761 -21.97 -15.77 22.58
N HIS A 762 -21.48 -15.32 21.43
CA HIS A 762 -20.84 -14.02 21.32
C HIS A 762 -21.90 -12.92 21.49
N HIS A 763 -22.34 -12.67 22.74
CA HIS A 763 -22.85 -11.36 23.12
C HIS A 763 -21.62 -10.53 23.50
N GLY A 764 -20.93 -10.00 22.49
CA GLY A 764 -19.75 -9.16 22.67
C GLY A 764 -20.13 -7.72 23.03
N ALA A 765 -19.35 -7.10 23.91
CA ALA A 765 -19.49 -5.74 24.44
C ALA A 765 -19.40 -4.59 23.39
N SER A 766 -19.69 -4.84 22.11
CA SER A 766 -19.62 -3.89 20.99
C SER A 766 -20.97 -3.66 20.28
N GLY A 767 -22.06 -4.32 20.69
CA GLY A 767 -23.41 -4.01 20.19
C GLY A 767 -23.72 -4.39 18.72
N ILE A 768 -22.77 -4.93 17.97
CA ILE A 768 -22.98 -5.44 16.60
C ILE A 768 -23.30 -6.95 16.67
N ASP A 769 -24.47 -7.35 16.19
CA ASP A 769 -24.86 -8.77 16.13
C ASP A 769 -24.05 -9.51 15.05
N ALA A 770 -23.63 -10.74 15.34
CA ALA A 770 -22.94 -11.61 14.39
C ALA A 770 -23.78 -11.84 13.12
N THR A 771 -25.12 -11.81 13.26
CA THR A 771 -26.05 -11.91 12.13
C THR A 771 -25.93 -10.73 11.17
N ASP A 772 -25.75 -9.51 11.70
CA ASP A 772 -25.62 -8.30 10.87
C ASP A 772 -24.28 -8.29 10.13
N VAL A 773 -23.22 -8.78 10.77
CA VAL A 773 -21.93 -9.03 10.13
C VAL A 773 -22.05 -10.02 8.98
N LEU A 774 -22.67 -11.18 9.21
CA LEU A 774 -22.83 -12.21 8.18
C LEU A 774 -23.63 -11.67 6.99
N ARG A 775 -24.69 -10.89 7.26
CA ARG A 775 -25.51 -10.26 6.21
C ARG A 775 -24.72 -9.22 5.43
N ALA A 776 -23.97 -8.35 6.10
CA ALA A 776 -23.15 -7.32 5.45
C ALA A 776 -22.07 -7.95 4.55
N VAL A 777 -21.34 -8.94 5.04
CA VAL A 777 -20.30 -9.62 4.25
C VAL A 777 -20.91 -10.39 3.09
N THR A 778 -22.05 -11.05 3.28
CA THR A 778 -22.73 -11.80 2.21
C THR A 778 -23.21 -10.85 1.10
N SER A 779 -23.83 -9.72 1.48
CA SER A 779 -24.24 -8.66 0.57
C SER A 779 -23.04 -8.11 -0.24
N CYS A 780 -21.92 -7.81 0.43
CA CYS A 780 -20.71 -7.31 -0.22
C CYS A 780 -20.04 -8.35 -1.12
N ALA A 781 -19.90 -9.59 -0.65
CA ALA A 781 -19.23 -10.65 -1.41
C ALA A 781 -20.03 -11.09 -2.65
N GLY A 782 -21.33 -10.81 -2.69
CA GLY A 782 -22.20 -11.10 -3.85
C GLY A 782 -22.14 -12.56 -4.28
N GLY A 783 -22.09 -13.47 -3.31
CA GLY A 783 -22.05 -14.92 -3.54
C GLY A 783 -20.72 -15.47 -4.09
N ASN A 784 -19.65 -14.67 -4.22
CA ASN A 784 -18.35 -15.17 -4.69
C ASN A 784 -17.59 -15.90 -3.56
N PRO A 785 -17.32 -17.22 -3.66
CA PRO A 785 -16.62 -17.99 -2.64
C PRO A 785 -15.25 -17.42 -2.26
N LEU A 786 -14.47 -16.93 -3.24
CA LEU A 786 -13.16 -16.34 -2.96
C LEU A 786 -13.28 -15.11 -2.06
N PHE A 787 -14.26 -14.26 -2.32
CA PHE A 787 -14.49 -13.06 -1.52
C PHE A 787 -14.93 -13.45 -0.12
N ILE A 788 -15.84 -14.42 0.01
CA ILE A 788 -16.30 -14.94 1.30
C ILE A 788 -15.14 -15.50 2.12
N ILE A 789 -14.27 -16.32 1.52
CA ILE A 789 -13.10 -16.91 2.19
C ILE A 789 -12.15 -15.81 2.66
N GLU A 790 -11.92 -14.79 1.83
CA GLU A 790 -11.00 -13.70 2.16
C GLU A 790 -11.56 -12.78 3.25
N TYR A 791 -12.86 -12.46 3.20
CA TYR A 791 -13.52 -11.75 4.30
C TYR A 791 -13.49 -12.59 5.58
N ALA A 792 -13.74 -13.91 5.51
CA ALA A 792 -13.63 -14.79 6.67
C ALA A 792 -12.20 -14.78 7.27
N ARG A 793 -11.17 -14.73 6.43
CA ARG A 793 -9.77 -14.60 6.85
C ARG A 793 -9.52 -13.26 7.55
N MET A 794 -9.91 -12.15 6.93
CA MET A 794 -9.77 -10.80 7.51
C MET A 794 -10.49 -10.70 8.86
N LEU A 795 -11.71 -11.23 8.98
CA LEU A 795 -12.48 -11.25 10.22
C LEU A 795 -11.83 -12.09 11.32
N ARG A 796 -11.06 -13.12 10.96
CA ARG A 796 -10.30 -13.94 11.91
C ARG A 796 -9.03 -13.26 12.39
N GLU A 797 -8.39 -12.45 11.53
CA GLU A 797 -7.13 -11.76 11.83
C GLU A 797 -7.37 -10.45 12.59
N ASP A 798 -8.31 -9.62 12.13
CA ASP A 798 -8.55 -8.26 12.65
C ASP A 798 -9.75 -8.17 13.63
N GLY A 799 -10.50 -9.27 13.81
CA GLY A 799 -11.73 -9.29 14.62
C GLY A 799 -12.83 -8.35 14.10
N PRO A 800 -13.85 -8.03 14.90
CA PRO A 800 -14.89 -7.05 14.53
C PRO A 800 -14.36 -5.60 14.40
N ALA A 801 -13.06 -5.37 14.54
CA ALA A 801 -12.44 -4.09 14.21
C ALA A 801 -12.23 -3.89 12.69
N GLY A 802 -12.26 -4.97 11.89
CA GLY A 802 -12.20 -4.92 10.42
C GLY A 802 -13.42 -4.27 9.73
N PHE A 803 -14.45 -3.90 10.51
CA PHE A 803 -15.69 -3.22 10.05
C PHE A 803 -15.56 -1.69 9.98
N ARG A 804 -14.35 -1.14 9.99
CA ARG A 804 -14.14 0.28 9.70
C ARG A 804 -13.65 0.44 8.27
N GLY A 805 -14.60 0.55 7.35
CA GLY A 805 -14.36 1.12 6.04
C GLY A 805 -13.97 2.60 6.15
N PRO A 806 -13.43 3.20 5.09
CA PRO A 806 -13.03 4.61 5.07
C PRO A 806 -14.20 5.60 5.13
N TYR A 807 -15.44 5.11 5.22
CA TYR A 807 -16.65 5.89 5.40
C TYR A 807 -17.26 5.51 6.75
N GLU A 808 -17.43 6.47 7.66
CA GLU A 808 -18.05 6.22 8.96
C GLU A 808 -19.54 5.89 8.77
N ALA A 809 -20.03 4.90 9.52
CA ALA A 809 -21.39 4.36 9.48
C ALA A 809 -22.52 5.38 9.76
N ASP A 810 -22.19 6.62 10.14
CA ASP A 810 -23.16 7.68 10.46
C ASP A 810 -23.68 8.45 9.23
N GLU A 811 -23.06 8.34 8.06
CA GLU A 811 -23.51 9.06 6.85
C GLU A 811 -24.60 8.31 6.03
N LEU A 812 -24.87 7.03 6.34
CA LEU A 812 -25.76 6.16 5.55
C LEU A 812 -27.08 5.77 6.24
N LEU A 813 -27.38 6.31 7.42
CA LEU A 813 -28.52 5.88 8.25
C LEU A 813 -29.92 6.30 7.77
N ASP A 814 -30.13 6.68 6.51
CA ASP A 814 -31.48 7.03 6.03
C ASP A 814 -31.82 6.56 4.60
N THR A 815 -31.13 5.51 4.12
CA THR A 815 -31.47 4.82 2.84
C THR A 815 -32.12 3.44 3.03
N GLY A 816 -32.39 3.02 4.27
CA GLY A 816 -33.06 1.74 4.57
C GLY A 816 -32.21 0.49 4.33
N ARG A 817 -30.90 0.62 4.10
CA ARG A 817 -29.94 -0.49 4.10
C ARG A 817 -28.84 -0.23 5.12
N VAL A 818 -28.72 -1.15 6.07
CA VAL A 818 -27.61 -1.20 7.04
C VAL A 818 -26.41 -1.84 6.34
N ASP A 819 -25.81 -1.14 5.39
CA ASP A 819 -24.56 -1.58 4.80
C ASP A 819 -23.43 -1.11 5.73
N LEU A 820 -22.98 -1.99 6.64
CA LEU A 820 -21.79 -1.71 7.44
C LEU A 820 -20.62 -1.46 6.48
N PRO A 821 -19.89 -0.33 6.61
CA PRO A 821 -18.75 -0.04 5.76
C PRO A 821 -17.64 -1.06 6.03
N LEU A 822 -17.54 -2.09 5.20
CA LEU A 822 -16.53 -3.14 5.31
C LEU A 822 -15.24 -2.70 4.62
N HIS A 823 -14.09 -2.89 5.27
CA HIS A 823 -12.81 -2.75 4.57
C HIS A 823 -12.70 -3.83 3.50
N ILE A 824 -12.28 -3.46 2.28
CA ILE A 824 -12.16 -4.42 1.17
C ILE A 824 -10.82 -5.16 1.32
N PRO A 825 -10.80 -6.49 1.46
CA PRO A 825 -9.56 -7.23 1.54
C PRO A 825 -8.70 -7.07 0.28
N GLN A 826 -7.38 -7.15 0.43
CA GLN A 826 -6.45 -6.85 -0.66
C GLN A 826 -6.62 -7.78 -1.87
N LEU A 827 -6.90 -9.07 -1.64
CA LEU A 827 -7.15 -10.01 -2.73
C LEU A 827 -8.44 -9.67 -3.49
N VAL A 828 -9.51 -9.31 -2.78
CA VAL A 828 -10.78 -8.89 -3.39
C VAL A 828 -10.57 -7.63 -4.23
N HIS A 829 -9.87 -6.63 -3.68
CA HIS A 829 -9.52 -5.42 -4.42
C HIS A 829 -8.73 -5.74 -5.69
N ARG A 830 -7.71 -6.62 -5.61
CA ARG A 830 -6.90 -7.02 -6.78
C ARG A 830 -7.73 -7.68 -7.88
N VAL A 831 -8.60 -8.62 -7.51
CA VAL A 831 -9.47 -9.32 -8.47
C VAL A 831 -10.41 -8.34 -9.16
N LEU A 832 -11.05 -7.45 -8.40
CA LEU A 832 -11.97 -6.44 -8.95
C LEU A 832 -11.24 -5.40 -9.80
N ALA A 833 -10.10 -4.89 -9.34
CA ALA A 833 -9.29 -3.92 -10.09
C ALA A 833 -8.76 -4.52 -11.39
N SER A 834 -8.36 -5.80 -11.39
CA SER A 834 -7.94 -6.51 -12.59
C SER A 834 -9.09 -6.65 -13.61
N ARG A 835 -10.29 -6.98 -13.12
CA ARG A 835 -11.51 -7.06 -13.94
C ARG A 835 -11.91 -5.70 -14.52
N LEU A 836 -11.76 -4.61 -13.77
CA LEU A 836 -12.02 -3.24 -14.25
C LEU A 836 -10.99 -2.82 -15.31
N ASP A 837 -9.73 -3.19 -15.16
CA ASP A 837 -8.66 -2.87 -16.10
C ASP A 837 -8.69 -3.71 -17.39
N SER A 838 -9.41 -4.83 -17.43
CA SER A 838 -9.65 -5.59 -18.68
C SER A 838 -10.72 -4.97 -19.58
N LEU A 839 -11.49 -4.00 -19.09
CA LEU A 839 -12.49 -3.31 -19.89
C LEU A 839 -11.84 -2.41 -20.96
N PRO A 840 -12.46 -2.27 -22.14
CA PRO A 840 -12.07 -1.23 -23.11
C PRO A 840 -12.07 0.15 -22.45
N ALA A 841 -11.14 1.03 -22.85
CA ALA A 841 -10.93 2.33 -22.19
C ALA A 841 -12.20 3.20 -22.13
N GLU A 842 -12.99 3.22 -23.21
CA GLU A 842 -14.25 3.96 -23.30
C GLU A 842 -15.31 3.40 -22.34
N VAL A 843 -15.47 2.07 -22.32
CA VAL A 843 -16.40 1.36 -21.42
C VAL A 843 -16.02 1.55 -19.96
N LYS A 844 -14.72 1.43 -19.64
CA LYS A 844 -14.20 1.68 -18.30
C LYS A 844 -14.50 3.11 -17.85
N ALA A 845 -14.31 4.10 -18.73
CA ALA A 845 -14.58 5.48 -18.40
C ALA A 845 -16.06 5.72 -18.04
N VAL A 846 -17.00 5.12 -18.79
CA VAL A 846 -18.44 5.14 -18.47
C VAL A 846 -18.74 4.47 -17.13
N LEU A 847 -18.11 3.32 -16.84
CA LEU A 847 -18.28 2.65 -15.55
C LEU A 847 -17.73 3.47 -14.37
N LEU A 848 -16.61 4.17 -14.54
CA LEU A 848 -16.08 5.11 -13.55
C LEU A 848 -17.02 6.30 -13.34
N ASP A 849 -17.73 6.77 -14.36
CA ASP A 849 -18.76 7.80 -14.21
C ASP A 849 -20.00 7.26 -13.50
N ALA A 850 -20.39 6.02 -13.77
CA ALA A 850 -21.45 5.33 -13.04
C ALA A 850 -21.14 5.23 -11.55
N ALA A 851 -19.88 4.94 -11.20
CA ALA A 851 -19.46 4.85 -9.81
C ALA A 851 -19.58 6.18 -9.05
N VAL A 852 -19.52 7.33 -9.75
CA VAL A 852 -19.74 8.66 -9.15
C VAL A 852 -21.22 8.93 -8.91
N LEU A 853 -22.10 8.55 -9.85
CA LEU A 853 -23.56 8.71 -9.72
C LEU A 853 -24.13 7.85 -8.59
N GLY A 854 -23.54 6.67 -8.34
CA GLY A 854 -23.86 5.84 -7.19
C GLY A 854 -24.68 4.60 -7.54
N ASP A 855 -25.72 4.33 -6.75
CA ASP A 855 -26.48 3.07 -6.82
C ASP A 855 -27.36 2.93 -8.06
N PHE A 856 -27.94 4.03 -8.51
CA PHE A 856 -28.82 4.08 -9.67
C PHE A 856 -28.22 5.00 -10.72
N VAL A 857 -28.10 4.50 -11.95
CA VAL A 857 -27.52 5.23 -13.06
C VAL A 857 -28.42 5.16 -14.28
N CYS A 858 -28.49 6.25 -15.03
CA CYS A 858 -29.20 6.33 -16.29
C CYS A 858 -28.28 6.91 -17.37
N GLU A 859 -28.62 6.66 -18.64
CA GLU A 859 -27.83 7.11 -19.78
C GLU A 859 -27.60 8.64 -19.79
N ALA A 860 -28.65 9.42 -19.50
CA ALA A 860 -28.58 10.88 -19.46
C ALA A 860 -27.62 11.40 -18.36
N GLY A 861 -27.66 10.78 -17.18
CA GLY A 861 -26.75 11.13 -16.08
C GLY A 861 -25.30 10.79 -16.41
N LEU A 862 -25.05 9.64 -17.04
CA LEU A 862 -23.70 9.23 -17.45
C LEU A 862 -23.13 10.14 -18.55
N ALA A 863 -23.97 10.56 -19.50
CA ALA A 863 -23.60 11.53 -20.53
C ALA A 863 -23.20 12.87 -19.88
N ALA A 864 -23.96 13.36 -18.91
CA ALA A 864 -23.69 14.62 -18.22
C ALA A 864 -22.43 14.57 -17.34
N VAL A 865 -22.29 13.53 -16.50
CA VAL A 865 -21.11 13.36 -15.63
C VAL A 865 -19.84 13.06 -16.44
N GLY A 866 -19.96 12.31 -17.52
CA GLY A 866 -18.85 12.00 -18.42
C GLY A 866 -18.46 13.16 -19.33
N GLY A 867 -19.40 14.05 -19.66
CA GLY A 867 -19.25 15.05 -20.71
C GLY A 867 -19.24 14.42 -22.11
N ARG A 868 -20.05 13.37 -22.32
CA ARG A 868 -20.14 12.58 -23.56
C ARG A 868 -21.50 12.74 -24.21
N ALA A 869 -21.59 12.43 -25.50
CA ALA A 869 -22.89 12.34 -26.18
C ALA A 869 -23.62 11.05 -25.78
N ALA A 870 -24.96 11.07 -25.73
CA ALA A 870 -25.77 9.89 -25.39
C ALA A 870 -25.45 8.66 -26.26
N GLY A 871 -25.25 8.87 -27.57
CA GLY A 871 -24.90 7.81 -28.52
C GLY A 871 -23.58 7.08 -28.24
N GLU A 872 -22.67 7.67 -27.44
CA GLU A 872 -21.42 7.02 -27.00
C GLU A 872 -21.62 6.15 -25.75
N VAL A 873 -22.66 6.45 -24.95
CA VAL A 873 -22.94 5.79 -23.67
C VAL A 873 -23.73 4.49 -23.87
N SER A 874 -24.71 4.48 -24.79
CA SER A 874 -25.59 3.31 -25.00
C SER A 874 -24.82 2.01 -25.31
N PRO A 875 -23.85 1.97 -26.25
CA PRO A 875 -23.08 0.74 -26.51
C PRO A 875 -22.24 0.30 -25.30
N CYS A 876 -21.76 1.25 -24.50
CA CYS A 876 -21.02 0.95 -23.27
C CYS A 876 -21.93 0.34 -22.20
N LEU A 877 -23.18 0.81 -22.07
CA LEU A 877 -24.15 0.23 -21.14
C LEU A 877 -24.53 -1.20 -21.51
N GLU A 878 -24.79 -1.47 -22.79
CA GLU A 878 -25.03 -2.83 -23.29
C GLU A 878 -23.86 -3.76 -23.03
N TYR A 879 -22.63 -3.26 -23.19
CA TYR A 879 -21.41 -4.01 -22.86
C TYR A 879 -21.36 -4.29 -21.35
N LEU A 880 -21.51 -3.27 -20.49
CA LEU A 880 -21.44 -3.42 -19.04
C LEU A 880 -22.53 -4.36 -18.48
N GLU A 881 -23.70 -4.39 -19.11
CA GLU A 881 -24.78 -5.32 -18.79
C GLU A 881 -24.43 -6.75 -19.20
N ARG A 882 -23.99 -6.95 -20.45
CA ARG A 882 -23.55 -8.27 -20.95
C ARG A 882 -22.45 -8.88 -20.10
N TRP A 883 -21.55 -8.04 -19.58
CA TRP A 883 -20.42 -8.41 -18.73
C TRP A 883 -20.73 -8.38 -17.24
N GLU A 884 -22.02 -8.28 -16.89
CA GLU A 884 -22.55 -8.39 -15.54
C GLU A 884 -21.96 -7.37 -14.53
N PHE A 885 -21.46 -6.22 -15.00
CA PHE A 885 -21.06 -5.10 -14.15
C PHE A 885 -22.28 -4.30 -13.70
N LEU A 886 -23.19 -4.05 -14.63
CA LEU A 886 -24.46 -3.39 -14.40
C LEU A 886 -25.62 -4.35 -14.71
N MET A 887 -26.78 -4.10 -14.10
CA MET A 887 -28.03 -4.79 -14.38
C MET A 887 -29.10 -3.75 -14.63
N GLN A 888 -29.90 -3.94 -15.69
CA GLN A 888 -31.05 -3.11 -15.95
C GLN A 888 -32.11 -3.29 -14.84
N THR A 889 -32.69 -2.19 -14.37
CA THR A 889 -33.77 -2.21 -13.38
C THR A 889 -34.93 -1.31 -13.82
N SER A 890 -36.15 -1.78 -13.60
CA SER A 890 -37.38 -1.04 -13.94
C SER A 890 -37.95 -0.27 -12.74
N ARG A 891 -37.09 0.20 -11.83
CA ARG A 891 -37.49 0.63 -10.48
C ARG A 891 -38.26 1.96 -10.40
N GLU A 892 -38.37 2.72 -11.48
CA GLU A 892 -39.22 3.92 -11.50
C GLU A 892 -40.47 3.69 -12.37
N PRO A 893 -41.68 3.71 -11.78
CA PRO A 893 -42.92 3.54 -12.53
C PRO A 893 -43.24 4.71 -13.49
N ASP A 894 -42.46 5.80 -13.48
CA ASP A 894 -42.68 7.01 -14.32
C ASP A 894 -41.50 7.40 -15.22
N ALA A 895 -40.40 6.64 -15.26
CA ALA A 895 -39.23 6.97 -16.08
C ALA A 895 -39.32 6.39 -17.49
N THR A 896 -39.27 7.26 -18.52
CA THR A 896 -39.22 6.85 -19.93
C THR A 896 -37.89 6.24 -20.38
N ALA A 897 -36.88 6.20 -19.50
CA ALA A 897 -35.52 5.72 -19.79
C ALA A 897 -35.14 4.53 -18.89
N ALA A 898 -34.36 3.58 -19.44
CA ALA A 898 -33.85 2.44 -18.71
C ALA A 898 -32.88 2.87 -17.60
N GLY A 899 -33.14 2.41 -16.37
CA GLY A 899 -32.24 2.55 -15.24
C GLY A 899 -31.33 1.34 -15.09
N TYR A 900 -30.14 1.56 -14.53
CA TYR A 900 -29.15 0.51 -14.27
C TYR A 900 -28.66 0.60 -12.83
N VAL A 901 -28.29 -0.55 -12.26
CA VAL A 901 -27.68 -0.68 -10.94
C VAL A 901 -26.44 -1.55 -11.01
N PHE A 902 -25.48 -1.33 -10.11
CA PHE A 902 -24.32 -2.23 -10.01
C PHE A 902 -24.76 -3.61 -9.54
N ARG A 903 -24.28 -4.65 -10.22
CA ARG A 903 -24.55 -6.02 -9.80
C ARG A 903 -23.90 -6.36 -8.45
N ASN A 904 -22.76 -5.74 -8.16
CA ASN A 904 -22.06 -5.87 -6.89
C ASN A 904 -21.53 -4.49 -6.45
N ALA A 905 -21.86 -4.08 -5.22
CA ALA A 905 -21.44 -2.79 -4.65
C ALA A 905 -19.91 -2.63 -4.54
N LEU A 906 -19.16 -3.72 -4.36
CA LEU A 906 -17.69 -3.68 -4.33
C LEU A 906 -17.09 -3.26 -5.67
N VAL A 907 -17.73 -3.59 -6.80
CA VAL A 907 -17.28 -3.16 -8.13
C VAL A 907 -17.36 -1.63 -8.21
N ARG A 908 -18.48 -1.05 -7.76
CA ARG A 908 -18.67 0.40 -7.67
C ARG A 908 -17.62 1.04 -6.76
N ASP A 909 -17.39 0.47 -5.58
CA ASP A 909 -16.49 1.06 -4.59
C ASP A 909 -15.02 1.02 -5.05
N VAL A 910 -14.58 -0.07 -5.68
CA VAL A 910 -13.23 -0.16 -6.28
C VAL A 910 -13.13 0.80 -7.46
N ALA A 911 -14.13 0.86 -8.34
CA ALA A 911 -14.17 1.81 -9.46
C ALA A 911 -14.09 3.26 -8.99
N TYR A 912 -14.85 3.64 -7.95
CA TYR A 912 -14.82 4.97 -7.38
C TYR A 912 -13.44 5.35 -6.81
N ARG A 913 -12.76 4.41 -6.13
CA ARG A 913 -11.41 4.61 -5.59
C ARG A 913 -10.33 4.78 -6.67
N MET A 914 -10.51 4.22 -7.86
CA MET A 914 -9.56 4.39 -8.97
C MET A 914 -9.53 5.82 -9.53
N ILE A 915 -10.57 6.62 -9.25
CA ILE A 915 -10.68 7.99 -9.76
C ILE A 915 -9.81 8.92 -8.89
N PRO A 916 -8.87 9.68 -9.48
CA PRO A 916 -8.09 10.67 -8.75
C PRO A 916 -9.00 11.68 -8.04
N ARG A 917 -8.53 12.20 -6.90
CA ARG A 917 -9.30 13.11 -6.05
C ARG A 917 -9.80 14.36 -6.81
N THR A 918 -8.95 15.01 -7.60
CA THR A 918 -9.33 16.18 -8.42
C THR A 918 -10.42 15.83 -9.43
N THR A 919 -10.25 14.72 -10.16
CA THR A 919 -11.22 14.26 -11.13
C THR A 919 -12.56 13.86 -10.48
N ARG A 920 -12.54 13.32 -9.26
CA ARG A 920 -13.77 13.05 -8.49
C ARG A 920 -14.52 14.34 -8.18
N ALA A 921 -13.82 15.40 -7.80
CA ALA A 921 -14.44 16.71 -7.53
C ALA A 921 -15.19 17.23 -8.76
N ASP A 922 -14.50 17.27 -9.91
CA ASP A 922 -15.06 17.76 -11.18
C ASP A 922 -16.28 16.92 -11.62
N LYS A 923 -16.23 15.60 -11.44
CA LYS A 923 -17.36 14.71 -11.77
C LYS A 923 -18.55 14.92 -10.83
N HIS A 924 -18.32 15.14 -9.54
CA HIS A 924 -19.40 15.44 -8.59
C HIS A 924 -20.03 16.82 -8.83
N GLU A 925 -19.25 17.80 -9.27
CA GLU A 925 -19.77 19.12 -9.67
C GLU A 925 -20.65 19.00 -10.92
N ARG A 926 -20.23 18.22 -11.93
CA ARG A 926 -21.08 17.91 -13.10
C ARG A 926 -22.33 17.11 -12.75
N ALA A 927 -22.24 16.16 -11.82
CA ALA A 927 -23.40 15.41 -11.33
C ALA A 927 -24.42 16.34 -10.65
N THR A 928 -23.93 17.30 -9.86
CA THR A 928 -24.75 18.34 -9.21
C THR A 928 -25.48 19.18 -10.26
N ALA A 929 -24.76 19.72 -11.25
CA ALA A 929 -25.35 20.53 -12.31
C ALA A 929 -26.42 19.78 -13.12
N TRP A 930 -26.24 18.48 -13.34
CA TRP A 930 -27.22 17.64 -14.01
C TRP A 930 -28.49 17.42 -13.16
N LEU A 931 -28.32 17.10 -11.87
CA LEU A 931 -29.45 16.89 -10.95
C LEU A 931 -30.28 18.16 -10.73
N GLU A 932 -29.66 19.34 -10.72
CA GLU A 932 -30.37 20.63 -10.63
C GLU A 932 -31.30 20.87 -11.83
N GLY A 933 -30.96 20.33 -12.99
CA GLY A 933 -31.76 20.43 -14.22
C GLY A 933 -32.96 19.49 -14.29
N LEU A 934 -33.10 18.53 -13.37
CA LEU A 934 -34.19 17.54 -13.39
C LEU A 934 -35.44 18.01 -12.61
N PRO A 935 -36.65 17.75 -13.13
CA PRO A 935 -37.89 17.96 -12.37
C PRO A 935 -38.01 16.92 -11.24
N GLY A 936 -38.36 17.36 -10.02
CA GLY A 936 -38.48 16.47 -8.86
C GLY A 936 -37.14 16.14 -8.18
N GLN A 937 -36.30 17.15 -7.98
CA GLN A 937 -34.95 17.04 -7.43
C GLN A 937 -34.91 16.18 -6.16
N ASN A 938 -34.07 15.14 -6.16
CA ASN A 938 -33.75 14.39 -4.95
C ASN A 938 -32.74 15.20 -4.12
N GLU A 939 -33.24 16.03 -3.21
CA GLU A 939 -32.44 16.94 -2.38
C GLU A 939 -31.33 16.20 -1.61
N LYS A 940 -31.56 14.94 -1.20
CA LYS A 940 -30.55 14.11 -0.52
C LYS A 940 -29.39 13.75 -1.46
N LEU A 941 -29.68 13.34 -2.69
CA LEU A 941 -28.66 12.98 -3.68
C LEU A 941 -27.88 14.21 -4.15
N LEU A 942 -28.56 15.34 -4.32
CA LEU A 942 -27.93 16.62 -4.63
C LEU A 942 -26.97 17.05 -3.52
N ALA A 943 -27.42 16.97 -2.26
CA ALA A 943 -26.58 17.28 -1.10
C ALA A 943 -25.35 16.38 -1.00
N TYR A 944 -25.51 15.08 -1.29
CA TYR A 944 -24.40 14.14 -1.33
C TYR A 944 -23.33 14.55 -2.35
N HIS A 945 -23.71 14.85 -3.60
CA HIS A 945 -22.72 15.22 -4.63
C HIS A 945 -22.08 16.59 -4.36
N GLN A 946 -22.82 17.56 -3.85
CA GLN A 946 -22.25 18.86 -3.45
C GLN A 946 -21.23 18.71 -2.31
N HIS A 947 -21.52 17.83 -1.34
CA HIS A 947 -20.59 17.49 -0.28
C HIS A 947 -19.33 16.81 -0.82
N GLN A 948 -19.48 15.80 -1.70
CA GLN A 948 -18.34 15.07 -2.25
C GLN A 948 -17.48 15.93 -3.18
N ALA A 949 -18.07 16.83 -3.98
CA ALA A 949 -17.34 17.80 -4.79
C ALA A 949 -16.45 18.70 -3.90
N THR A 950 -17.02 19.14 -2.77
CA THR A 950 -16.35 19.95 -1.78
C THR A 950 -15.17 19.21 -1.11
N VAL A 951 -15.41 18.01 -0.56
CA VAL A 951 -14.38 17.23 0.14
C VAL A 951 -13.26 16.81 -0.82
N SER A 952 -13.59 16.54 -2.08
CA SER A 952 -12.62 16.13 -3.09
C SER A 952 -11.83 17.30 -3.69
N SER A 953 -12.26 18.56 -3.53
CA SER A 953 -11.49 19.71 -4.00
C SER A 953 -10.17 19.89 -3.23
N VAL A 954 -9.13 20.42 -3.89
CA VAL A 954 -7.82 20.74 -3.25
C VAL A 954 -8.00 21.99 -2.40
N PRO A 955 -7.57 21.99 -1.11
CA PRO A 955 -7.56 23.23 -0.33
C PRO A 955 -6.47 24.15 -0.87
N GLY A 956 -6.85 25.06 -1.77
CA GLY A 956 -5.98 26.15 -2.24
C GLY A 956 -6.65 27.48 -1.94
N GLU A 957 -6.01 28.30 -1.09
CA GLU A 957 -6.20 29.74 -0.79
C GLU A 957 -7.63 30.36 -0.76
N GLY A 958 -8.68 29.56 -0.87
CA GLY A 958 -10.07 29.97 -0.87
C GLY A 958 -10.75 29.62 0.45
N ASP A 959 -11.09 30.65 1.21
CA ASP A 959 -11.89 30.69 2.44
C ASP A 959 -12.66 29.38 2.75
N THR A 960 -12.05 28.50 3.55
CA THR A 960 -12.67 27.25 4.05
C THR A 960 -14.01 27.50 4.77
N ALA A 961 -14.22 28.72 5.28
CA ALA A 961 -15.49 29.13 5.88
C ALA A 961 -16.62 29.37 4.84
N SER A 962 -16.28 29.69 3.58
CA SER A 962 -17.24 29.85 2.49
C SER A 962 -17.76 28.48 2.01
N VAL A 963 -16.85 27.52 1.89
CA VAL A 963 -17.11 26.12 1.57
C VAL A 963 -17.95 25.47 2.67
N ARG A 964 -17.60 25.69 3.95
CA ARG A 964 -18.38 25.23 5.11
C ARG A 964 -19.79 25.80 5.15
N ARG A 965 -19.96 27.09 4.86
CA ARG A 965 -21.28 27.74 4.81
C ARG A 965 -22.15 27.15 3.69
N ARG A 966 -21.57 26.87 2.52
CA ARG A 966 -22.27 26.18 1.43
C ARG A 966 -22.71 24.78 1.86
N VAL A 967 -21.82 23.95 2.41
CA VAL A 967 -22.14 22.58 2.85
C VAL A 967 -23.21 22.55 3.96
N CYS A 968 -23.10 23.41 4.97
CA CYS A 968 -24.14 23.50 6.02
C CYS A 968 -25.49 23.99 5.48
N GLY A 969 -25.47 24.93 4.52
CA GLY A 969 -26.69 25.42 3.87
C GLY A 969 -27.39 24.33 3.06
N VAL A 970 -26.62 23.49 2.36
CA VAL A 970 -27.11 22.37 1.56
C VAL A 970 -27.77 21.28 2.44
N PHE A 971 -27.11 20.84 3.51
CA PHE A 971 -27.69 19.84 4.42
C PHE A 971 -28.92 20.37 5.18
N SER A 972 -28.97 21.68 5.45
CA SER A 972 -30.13 22.33 6.06
C SER A 972 -31.31 22.41 5.11
N ALA A 973 -31.06 22.70 3.82
CA ALA A 973 -32.09 22.73 2.77
C ALA A 973 -32.69 21.34 2.51
N ALA A 974 -31.87 20.28 2.53
CA ALA A 974 -32.30 18.90 2.33
C ALA A 974 -32.97 18.23 3.55
N GLY A 975 -33.26 18.98 4.62
CA GLY A 975 -33.91 18.45 5.82
C GLY A 975 -33.09 17.41 6.60
N LEU A 976 -31.76 17.48 6.55
CA LEU A 976 -30.82 16.56 7.21
C LEU A 976 -30.10 17.22 8.41
N PRO A 977 -30.80 17.54 9.52
CA PRO A 977 -30.21 18.25 10.67
C PRO A 977 -29.12 17.44 11.39
N GLY A 978 -29.15 16.11 11.30
CA GLY A 978 -28.10 15.22 11.82
C GLY A 978 -26.78 15.40 11.07
N ALA A 979 -26.81 15.50 9.74
CA ALA A 979 -25.62 15.76 8.92
C ALA A 979 -25.05 17.17 9.16
N VAL A 980 -25.92 18.17 9.40
CA VAL A 980 -25.51 19.51 9.83
C VAL A 980 -24.81 19.46 11.19
N ALA A 981 -25.35 18.73 12.16
CA ALA A 981 -24.76 18.60 13.50
C ALA A 981 -23.41 17.86 13.47
N VAL A 982 -23.29 16.79 12.68
CA VAL A 982 -22.03 16.04 12.49
C VAL A 982 -20.99 16.88 11.75
N HIS A 983 -21.38 17.60 10.69
CA HIS A 983 -20.47 18.50 9.97
C HIS A 983 -20.06 19.72 10.83
N GLN A 984 -20.97 20.24 11.67
CA GLN A 984 -20.69 21.28 12.67
C GLN A 984 -19.85 20.75 13.85
N GLN A 985 -20.01 19.50 14.26
CA GLN A 985 -19.16 18.85 15.26
C GLN A 985 -17.75 18.63 14.71
N ARG A 986 -17.63 18.10 13.49
CA ARG A 986 -16.34 17.94 12.76
C ARG A 986 -15.63 19.29 12.58
N SER A 987 -16.37 20.39 12.41
CA SER A 987 -15.79 21.75 12.28
C SER A 987 -15.60 22.51 13.60
N ARG A 988 -16.27 22.11 14.69
CA ARG A 988 -15.92 22.54 16.07
C ARG A 988 -14.75 21.78 16.64
N SER A 989 -14.49 20.56 16.15
CA SER A 989 -13.23 19.84 16.36
C SER A 989 -12.12 20.28 15.40
N GLY A 990 -12.37 21.28 14.55
CA GLY A 990 -11.37 21.85 13.64
C GLY A 990 -10.36 22.73 14.38
N HIS A 991 -9.18 22.17 14.65
CA HIS A 991 -7.96 22.90 14.30
C HIS A 991 -7.95 23.14 12.76
N PRO A 992 -7.17 24.13 12.26
CA PRO A 992 -7.18 24.57 10.86
C PRO A 992 -6.99 23.50 9.77
#